data_AF-A0A951HAB0-F1
#
_entry.id   AF-A0A951HAB0-F1
#
_cell.length_a   1.000
_cell.length_b   1.000
_cell.length_c   1.000
_cell.angle_alpha   90.00
_cell.angle_beta   90.00
_cell.angle_gamma   90.00
#
_symmetry.space_group_name_H-M   'P 1'
#
loop_
_entity.id
_entity.type
_entity.pdbx_description
1 polymer ?
#
loop_
_entity_poly.entity_id
_entity_poly.type
_entity_poly.pdbx_seq_one_letter_code
_entity_poly.pdbx_strand_id
1 'polypeptide(L)'
;MLCILDGYGLSPRNDANAVAMANNPNFDHIWETCPHTQLSASGIDVGLPAGVMGNSEVGHLNIGAGRIVWQDSSLIDNVIREGSFFANETLLAAMHHARDNHTKLHLMGLVSNGNVHSSEGHYFALLQMAAQEGLKADQVIVHAFTDGRDTPPRSAEGFIARLLKQMVVTGVGAVGSVIGRYYAMDRDNRWERVRQAYDCLTEGKGHQAKDALAAVQEAYARGENDEFITATVVLDAQGQPRPRIGHEDAVIFFNYRSDRGRQLTQCFVDPHFDAELREVSEQPGATEAENPPVVKKFKRDVWPRTHFATMTRYAATLSCPIAFEPRPQRNGLGETVAKAGKTQLRMAETEKYPHVTYFFSGGIETPWQGEERILVPSPKVATYDLQPEMSAPEVTHKMTEAIRSRKFDLIILNYANPDMVGHTGVLEAAIKAVEEVDRGLGEILKAIDEVGGALLVIADHGNCEQMIDYVTGEPHTAHTTNPVPCILVGKGFEQATLRSGGRLADVAPTLLGLMGLLPSSEMTGADLRQSTPGQASDKAATLAPGTQELVAALEKALALTTASNTFYAMAAVAADSEFQDLNVRDVLHDLAAAQDAQRRQLRDRLQQAGAAVGLDNEDEFFAGGDARPANTALSIAEIIGAAQELERGDVATLQAATTAATLDEARQVFEQLADAVPSRQQQLAGVTT
;
A
#
# COMPACT_ATOMS: atom_id res chain seq x y z
N MET A 1 -17.18 4.44 24.14
CA MET A 1 -17.45 5.51 23.16
C MET A 1 -16.15 5.84 22.43
N LEU A 2 -16.22 6.15 21.15
CA LEU A 2 -15.15 6.76 20.35
C LEU A 2 -15.53 8.21 20.05
N CYS A 3 -14.64 9.15 20.35
CA CYS A 3 -14.75 10.55 19.97
C CYS A 3 -13.62 10.89 18.98
N ILE A 4 -13.99 11.31 17.77
CA ILE A 4 -13.08 11.70 16.69
C ILE A 4 -13.09 13.23 16.59
N LEU A 5 -11.94 13.85 16.86
CA LEU A 5 -11.70 15.28 16.69
C LEU A 5 -11.14 15.48 15.28
N ASP A 6 -12.01 15.65 14.28
CA ASP A 6 -11.62 15.62 12.87
C ASP A 6 -10.61 16.74 12.55
N GLY A 7 -9.49 16.43 11.90
CA GLY A 7 -8.43 17.39 11.59
C GLY A 7 -7.64 17.94 12.78
N TYR A 8 -7.61 17.22 13.91
CA TYR A 8 -6.86 17.57 15.12
C TYR A 8 -5.54 16.79 15.20
N GLY A 9 -4.46 17.33 14.61
CA GLY A 9 -3.13 16.73 14.65
C GLY A 9 -2.27 17.21 15.83
N LEU A 10 -1.17 16.49 16.08
CA LEU A 10 -0.15 16.84 17.07
C LEU A 10 1.11 17.29 16.36
N SER A 11 1.46 18.57 16.50
CA SER A 11 2.68 19.15 15.94
C SER A 11 3.62 19.59 17.07
N PRO A 12 4.95 19.37 16.94
CA PRO A 12 5.93 19.94 17.87
C PRO A 12 6.11 21.46 17.67
N ARG A 13 5.54 22.03 16.60
CA ARG A 13 5.58 23.47 16.31
C ARG A 13 4.34 24.14 16.84
N ASN A 14 4.52 25.29 17.51
CA ASN A 14 3.42 26.07 18.09
C ASN A 14 3.09 27.33 17.27
N ASP A 15 3.91 27.67 16.27
CA ASP A 15 3.67 28.82 15.41
C ASP A 15 2.53 28.56 14.43
N ALA A 16 1.48 29.41 14.51
CA ALA A 16 0.24 29.26 13.75
C ALA A 16 -0.37 27.85 13.85
N ASN A 17 -0.30 27.27 15.03
CA ASN A 17 -0.90 25.99 15.38
C ASN A 17 -2.17 26.28 16.20
N ALA A 18 -3.34 26.13 15.60
CA ALA A 18 -4.60 26.45 16.27
C ALA A 18 -4.83 25.55 17.50
N VAL A 19 -4.39 24.29 17.44
CA VAL A 19 -4.46 23.34 18.56
C VAL A 19 -3.64 23.84 19.76
N ALA A 20 -2.39 24.25 19.54
CA ALA A 20 -1.51 24.70 20.61
C ALA A 20 -1.85 26.12 21.12
N MET A 21 -2.50 26.95 20.30
CA MET A 21 -2.86 28.33 20.63
C MET A 21 -4.22 28.46 21.30
N ALA A 22 -5.11 27.49 21.12
CA ALA A 22 -6.43 27.46 21.74
C ALA A 22 -6.36 27.17 23.24
N ASN A 23 -7.30 27.72 23.99
CA ASN A 23 -7.48 27.38 25.40
C ASN A 23 -8.23 26.04 25.52
N ASN A 24 -7.50 24.94 25.73
CA ASN A 24 -8.01 23.56 25.72
C ASN A 24 -7.95 22.86 27.09
N PRO A 25 -8.56 23.41 28.15
CA PRO A 25 -8.39 22.88 29.51
C PRO A 25 -8.89 21.44 29.68
N ASN A 26 -9.87 20.99 28.89
CA ASN A 26 -10.39 19.62 29.03
C ASN A 26 -9.48 18.61 28.34
N PHE A 27 -9.03 18.89 27.12
CA PHE A 27 -8.06 18.08 26.40
C PHE A 27 -6.73 18.01 27.15
N ASP A 28 -6.20 19.15 27.60
CA ASP A 28 -4.94 19.23 28.36
C ASP A 28 -5.03 18.39 29.64
N HIS A 29 -6.16 18.50 30.36
CA HIS A 29 -6.38 17.71 31.56
C HIS A 29 -6.33 16.20 31.30
N ILE A 30 -7.04 15.70 30.27
CA ILE A 30 -7.03 14.26 29.98
C ILE A 30 -5.70 13.80 29.36
N TRP A 31 -5.00 14.67 28.62
CA TRP A 31 -3.67 14.38 28.13
C TRP A 31 -2.68 14.19 29.30
N GLU A 32 -2.73 15.05 30.32
CA GLU A 32 -1.83 14.96 31.47
C GLU A 32 -2.18 13.82 32.43
N THR A 33 -3.45 13.46 32.57
CA THR A 33 -3.91 12.58 33.65
C THR A 33 -4.35 11.18 33.21
N CYS A 34 -4.60 10.96 31.93
CA CYS A 34 -5.06 9.67 31.40
C CYS A 34 -4.00 9.00 30.51
N PRO A 35 -4.02 7.66 30.38
CA PRO A 35 -3.17 6.95 29.44
C PRO A 35 -3.38 7.45 28.01
N HIS A 36 -2.30 7.85 27.36
CA HIS A 36 -2.33 8.33 25.99
C HIS A 36 -1.16 7.81 25.17
N THR A 37 -1.32 7.86 23.85
CA THR A 37 -0.30 7.60 22.85
C THR A 37 -0.59 8.46 21.62
N GLN A 38 0.21 8.29 20.57
CA GLN A 38 -0.01 8.93 19.28
C GLN A 38 -0.23 7.86 18.21
N LEU A 39 -1.09 8.14 17.25
CA LEU A 39 -1.33 7.27 16.10
C LEU A 39 -0.80 7.90 14.82
N SER A 40 -0.19 7.08 13.97
CA SER A 40 0.05 7.44 12.58
C SER A 40 -1.29 7.46 11.82
N ALA A 41 -1.53 8.56 11.09
CA ALA A 41 -2.76 8.84 10.35
C ALA A 41 -2.49 9.24 8.89
N SER A 42 -1.29 8.95 8.37
CA SER A 42 -0.87 9.34 7.03
C SER A 42 -0.04 8.26 6.34
N GLY A 43 0.12 8.40 5.03
CA GLY A 43 0.90 7.51 4.18
C GLY A 43 0.54 6.03 4.31
N ILE A 44 1.58 5.19 4.39
CA ILE A 44 1.41 3.72 4.34
C ILE A 44 0.62 3.16 5.53
N ASP A 45 0.60 3.87 6.66
CA ASP A 45 -0.10 3.41 7.86
C ASP A 45 -1.63 3.50 7.73
N VAL A 46 -2.11 4.23 6.72
CA VAL A 46 -3.53 4.33 6.36
C VAL A 46 -3.80 3.88 4.92
N GLY A 47 -2.83 3.24 4.27
CA GLY A 47 -3.00 2.65 2.93
C GLY A 47 -2.79 3.62 1.76
N LEU A 48 -2.16 4.78 2.02
CA LEU A 48 -1.73 5.77 1.03
C LEU A 48 -0.24 5.65 0.71
N PRO A 49 0.27 6.29 -0.35
CA PRO A 49 1.71 6.36 -0.61
C PRO A 49 2.46 7.05 0.52
N ALA A 50 3.72 6.66 0.74
CA ALA A 50 4.55 7.26 1.80
C ALA A 50 4.64 8.79 1.66
N GLY A 51 4.50 9.51 2.79
CA GLY A 51 4.55 10.98 2.83
C GLY A 51 3.27 11.69 2.37
N VAL A 52 2.23 10.96 1.95
CA VAL A 52 0.94 11.56 1.60
C VAL A 52 0.12 11.77 2.87
N MET A 53 -0.40 12.99 3.07
CA MET A 53 -1.29 13.34 4.17
C MET A 53 -2.54 12.46 4.23
N GLY A 54 -3.06 12.25 5.43
CA GLY A 54 -4.36 11.60 5.63
C GLY A 54 -5.53 12.44 5.13
N ASN A 55 -6.72 11.88 5.16
CA ASN A 55 -7.99 12.58 4.93
C ASN A 55 -9.13 11.82 5.60
N SER A 56 -10.29 12.44 5.71
CA SER A 56 -11.36 11.88 6.53
C SER A 56 -11.96 10.60 5.98
N GLU A 57 -12.03 10.43 4.65
CA GLU A 57 -12.47 9.19 4.02
C GLU A 57 -11.55 8.03 4.42
N VAL A 58 -10.24 8.18 4.17
CA VAL A 58 -9.24 7.14 4.45
C VAL A 58 -9.13 6.91 5.96
N GLY A 59 -9.15 7.96 6.77
CA GLY A 59 -9.06 7.89 8.22
C GLY A 59 -10.22 7.08 8.82
N HIS A 60 -11.46 7.47 8.54
CA HIS A 60 -12.66 6.77 9.05
C HIS A 60 -12.77 5.34 8.54
N LEU A 61 -12.35 5.09 7.30
CA LEU A 61 -12.33 3.75 6.71
C LEU A 61 -11.35 2.83 7.46
N ASN A 62 -10.14 3.30 7.77
CA ASN A 62 -9.15 2.53 8.54
C ASN A 62 -9.60 2.30 9.99
N ILE A 63 -10.11 3.35 10.64
CA ILE A 63 -10.65 3.26 12.01
C ILE A 63 -11.74 2.19 12.08
N GLY A 64 -12.72 2.25 11.18
CA GLY A 64 -13.84 1.32 11.15
C GLY A 64 -13.46 -0.11 10.74
N ALA A 65 -12.51 -0.27 9.81
CA ALA A 65 -12.11 -1.58 9.28
C ALA A 65 -11.22 -2.39 10.24
N GLY A 66 -10.53 -1.73 11.18
CA GLY A 66 -9.60 -2.38 12.10
C GLY A 66 -8.38 -3.00 11.41
N ARG A 67 -8.01 -2.46 10.25
CA ARG A 67 -6.90 -2.88 9.39
C ARG A 67 -6.49 -1.75 8.47
N ILE A 68 -5.30 -1.84 7.87
CA ILE A 68 -4.90 -0.90 6.83
C ILE A 68 -5.76 -1.12 5.59
N VAL A 69 -6.46 -0.07 5.14
CA VAL A 69 -7.26 -0.13 3.92
C VAL A 69 -6.47 0.47 2.77
N TRP A 70 -5.81 -0.40 2.02
CA TRP A 70 -4.95 -0.03 0.91
C TRP A 70 -5.72 0.44 -0.31
N GLN A 71 -5.30 1.56 -0.89
CA GLN A 71 -5.64 1.93 -2.26
C GLN A 71 -4.93 0.99 -3.24
N ASP A 72 -5.50 0.74 -4.42
CA ASP A 72 -4.96 -0.25 -5.37
C ASP A 72 -3.48 -0.04 -5.69
N SER A 73 -3.05 1.19 -5.97
CA SER A 73 -1.65 1.50 -6.25
C SER A 73 -0.74 1.19 -5.07
N SER A 74 -1.09 1.68 -3.88
CA SER A 74 -0.32 1.49 -2.65
C SER A 74 -0.32 0.03 -2.18
N LEU A 75 -1.40 -0.70 -2.41
CA LEU A 75 -1.47 -2.15 -2.19
C LEU A 75 -0.41 -2.85 -3.03
N ILE A 76 -0.37 -2.57 -4.33
CA ILE A 76 0.56 -3.21 -5.27
C ILE A 76 1.99 -2.84 -4.91
N ASP A 77 2.27 -1.57 -4.61
CA ASP A 77 3.59 -1.12 -4.12
C ASP A 77 3.99 -1.87 -2.85
N ASN A 78 3.06 -2.04 -1.91
CA ASN A 78 3.32 -2.74 -0.65
C ASN A 78 3.67 -4.21 -0.86
N VAL A 79 2.89 -4.93 -1.68
CA VAL A 79 3.16 -6.36 -1.93
C VAL A 79 4.40 -6.58 -2.78
N ILE A 80 4.80 -5.61 -3.62
CA ILE A 80 6.09 -5.65 -4.31
C ILE A 80 7.22 -5.54 -3.28
N ARG A 81 7.13 -4.58 -2.37
CA ARG A 81 8.12 -4.35 -1.30
C ARG A 81 8.24 -5.54 -0.36
N GLU A 82 7.13 -6.18 0.00
CA GLU A 82 7.10 -7.37 0.86
C GLU A 82 7.46 -8.67 0.11
N GLY A 83 7.56 -8.62 -1.22
CA GLY A 83 7.87 -9.76 -2.07
C GLY A 83 6.68 -10.66 -2.42
N SER A 84 5.51 -10.48 -1.78
CA SER A 84 4.31 -11.29 -2.06
C SER A 84 3.71 -11.06 -3.46
N PHE A 85 4.07 -9.96 -4.13
CA PHE A 85 3.76 -9.74 -5.56
C PHE A 85 4.26 -10.88 -6.45
N PHE A 86 5.47 -11.38 -6.19
CA PHE A 86 6.12 -12.42 -7.00
C PHE A 86 5.50 -13.82 -6.79
N ALA A 87 4.60 -13.96 -5.81
CA ALA A 87 3.83 -15.18 -5.57
C ALA A 87 2.38 -15.06 -6.07
N ASN A 88 2.01 -13.99 -6.79
CA ASN A 88 0.64 -13.80 -7.26
C ASN A 88 0.26 -14.86 -8.30
N GLU A 89 -0.73 -15.70 -7.96
CA GLU A 89 -1.14 -16.86 -8.77
C GLU A 89 -1.59 -16.47 -10.19
N THR A 90 -2.30 -15.36 -10.35
CA THR A 90 -2.77 -14.90 -11.67
C THR A 90 -1.60 -14.45 -12.55
N LEU A 91 -0.65 -13.72 -11.99
CA LEU A 91 0.54 -13.26 -12.73
C LEU A 91 1.44 -14.45 -13.09
N LEU A 92 1.67 -15.36 -12.14
CA LEU A 92 2.40 -16.61 -12.38
C LEU A 92 1.73 -17.47 -13.45
N ALA A 93 0.41 -17.63 -13.41
CA ALA A 93 -0.33 -18.40 -14.40
C ALA A 93 -0.14 -17.85 -15.83
N ALA A 94 -0.16 -16.53 -16.02
CA ALA A 94 0.10 -15.92 -17.32
C ALA A 94 1.54 -16.16 -17.79
N MET A 95 2.53 -16.05 -16.89
CA MET A 95 3.94 -16.28 -17.20
C MET A 95 4.24 -17.76 -17.52
N HIS A 96 3.69 -18.68 -16.73
CA HIS A 96 3.79 -20.13 -16.94
C HIS A 96 3.10 -20.53 -18.24
N HIS A 97 1.92 -19.96 -18.53
CA HIS A 97 1.22 -20.20 -19.81
C HIS A 97 2.12 -19.85 -21.01
N ALA A 98 2.76 -18.69 -21.01
CA ALA A 98 3.66 -18.29 -22.09
C ALA A 98 4.93 -19.17 -22.17
N ARG A 99 5.53 -19.50 -21.02
CA ARG A 99 6.74 -20.33 -20.95
C ARG A 99 6.48 -21.75 -21.46
N ASP A 100 5.45 -22.39 -20.93
CA ASP A 100 5.19 -23.82 -21.10
C ASP A 100 4.61 -24.11 -22.50
N ASN A 101 3.87 -23.18 -23.09
CA ASN A 101 3.39 -23.28 -24.47
C ASN A 101 4.38 -22.71 -25.51
N HIS A 102 5.54 -22.20 -25.07
CA HIS A 102 6.53 -21.54 -25.92
C HIS A 102 5.97 -20.38 -26.75
N THR A 103 4.98 -19.67 -26.19
CA THR A 103 4.36 -18.48 -26.77
C THR A 103 4.97 -17.21 -26.18
N LYS A 104 4.39 -16.04 -26.48
CA LYS A 104 4.85 -14.74 -25.98
C LYS A 104 4.05 -14.30 -24.75
N LEU A 105 4.74 -13.60 -23.85
CA LEU A 105 4.13 -12.81 -22.79
C LEU A 105 4.09 -11.35 -23.22
N HIS A 106 2.90 -10.78 -23.30
CA HIS A 106 2.68 -9.39 -23.62
C HIS A 106 2.36 -8.60 -22.35
N LEU A 107 3.17 -7.60 -22.03
CA LEU A 107 2.86 -6.62 -20.99
C LEU A 107 2.35 -5.36 -21.68
N MET A 108 1.14 -4.89 -21.36
CA MET A 108 0.61 -3.67 -21.96
C MET A 108 0.00 -2.74 -20.93
N GLY A 109 0.19 -1.45 -21.13
CA GLY A 109 -0.29 -0.44 -20.19
C GLY A 109 0.46 0.88 -20.30
N LEU A 110 0.07 1.84 -19.44
CA LEU A 110 0.60 3.20 -19.43
C LEU A 110 2.02 3.23 -18.86
N VAL A 111 2.98 3.73 -19.62
CA VAL A 111 4.41 3.80 -19.25
C VAL A 111 4.74 5.23 -18.85
N SER A 112 4.53 5.55 -17.57
CA SER A 112 4.92 6.81 -16.95
C SER A 112 5.08 6.64 -15.43
N ASN A 113 5.46 7.72 -14.74
CA ASN A 113 5.43 7.82 -13.28
C ASN A 113 4.25 8.66 -12.77
N GLY A 114 3.19 8.81 -13.58
CA GLY A 114 2.01 9.59 -13.19
C GLY A 114 1.23 8.99 -12.02
N ASN A 115 1.34 7.67 -11.78
CA ASN A 115 0.74 6.96 -10.65
C ASN A 115 -0.80 7.09 -10.53
N VAL A 116 -1.47 7.43 -11.64
CA VAL A 116 -2.95 7.48 -11.71
C VAL A 116 -3.54 6.18 -12.26
N HIS A 117 -2.99 5.64 -13.34
CA HIS A 117 -3.49 4.44 -14.00
C HIS A 117 -2.56 3.22 -13.89
N SER A 118 -1.26 3.47 -13.72
CA SER A 118 -0.18 2.50 -13.62
C SER A 118 0.99 3.15 -12.86
N SER A 119 1.99 2.35 -12.49
CA SER A 119 3.22 2.80 -11.84
C SER A 119 4.44 2.17 -12.50
N GLU A 120 5.53 2.95 -12.56
CA GLU A 120 6.84 2.49 -13.05
C GLU A 120 7.37 1.28 -12.28
N GLY A 121 7.20 1.28 -10.95
CA GLY A 121 7.58 0.15 -10.12
C GLY A 121 6.84 -1.14 -10.48
N HIS A 122 5.57 -1.04 -10.91
CA HIS A 122 4.73 -2.23 -11.16
C HIS A 122 5.18 -2.97 -12.42
N TYR A 123 5.38 -2.26 -13.54
CA TYR A 123 5.83 -2.93 -14.76
C TYR A 123 7.31 -3.31 -14.71
N PHE A 124 8.13 -2.65 -13.88
CA PHE A 124 9.47 -3.14 -13.56
C PHE A 124 9.45 -4.45 -12.75
N ALA A 125 8.57 -4.54 -11.75
CA ALA A 125 8.38 -5.79 -11.00
C ALA A 125 7.88 -6.93 -11.89
N LEU A 126 7.01 -6.66 -12.86
CA LEU A 126 6.59 -7.67 -13.86
C LEU A 126 7.74 -8.15 -14.74
N LEU A 127 8.64 -7.27 -15.18
CA LEU A 127 9.84 -7.67 -15.94
C LEU A 127 10.79 -8.52 -15.08
N GLN A 128 11.00 -8.13 -13.82
CA GLN A 128 11.79 -8.91 -12.87
C GLN A 128 11.19 -10.29 -12.63
N MET A 129 9.88 -10.36 -12.40
CA MET A 129 9.15 -11.60 -12.19
C MET A 129 9.23 -12.51 -13.43
N ALA A 130 9.08 -11.96 -14.63
CA ALA A 130 9.23 -12.74 -15.86
C ALA A 130 10.63 -13.34 -16.03
N ALA A 131 11.68 -12.61 -15.62
CA ALA A 131 13.04 -13.14 -15.61
C ALA A 131 13.22 -14.26 -14.57
N GLN A 132 12.67 -14.09 -13.36
CA GLN A 132 12.70 -15.11 -12.29
C GLN A 132 11.99 -16.41 -12.71
N GLU A 133 10.89 -16.30 -13.46
CA GLU A 133 10.14 -17.44 -13.99
C GLU A 133 10.78 -18.09 -15.23
N GLY A 134 11.93 -17.56 -15.69
CA GLY A 134 12.74 -18.16 -16.76
C GLY A 134 12.25 -17.85 -18.18
N LEU A 135 11.47 -16.79 -18.39
CA LEU A 135 11.12 -16.35 -19.74
C LEU A 135 12.37 -15.80 -20.46
N LYS A 136 12.49 -16.11 -21.75
CA LYS A 136 13.61 -15.62 -22.58
C LYS A 136 13.42 -14.17 -22.99
N ALA A 137 14.52 -13.51 -23.34
CA ALA A 137 14.52 -12.09 -23.72
C ALA A 137 13.55 -11.75 -24.86
N ASP A 138 13.41 -12.63 -25.84
CA ASP A 138 12.52 -12.47 -27.00
C ASP A 138 11.08 -12.94 -26.73
N GLN A 139 10.79 -13.54 -25.57
CA GLN A 139 9.45 -13.98 -25.19
C GLN A 139 8.60 -12.89 -24.54
N VAL A 140 9.22 -11.86 -23.95
CA VAL A 140 8.50 -10.79 -23.27
C VAL A 140 8.41 -9.56 -24.17
N ILE A 141 7.19 -9.13 -24.52
CA ILE A 141 6.93 -7.98 -25.38
C ILE A 141 6.14 -6.93 -24.62
N VAL A 142 6.69 -5.72 -24.51
CA VAL A 142 6.01 -4.59 -23.86
C VAL A 142 5.36 -3.69 -24.92
N HIS A 143 4.07 -3.42 -24.74
CA HIS A 143 3.33 -2.44 -25.52
C HIS A 143 3.15 -1.17 -24.68
N ALA A 144 3.97 -0.17 -24.98
CA ALA A 144 4.05 1.05 -24.20
C ALA A 144 2.93 2.01 -24.59
N PHE A 145 1.97 2.23 -23.69
CA PHE A 145 1.01 3.32 -23.83
C PHE A 145 1.63 4.60 -23.25
N THR A 146 1.68 5.67 -24.02
CA THR A 146 2.33 6.93 -23.64
C THR A 146 1.35 7.90 -22.99
N ASP A 147 1.84 8.70 -22.04
CA ASP A 147 1.01 9.43 -21.09
C ASP A 147 0.70 10.88 -21.50
N GLY A 148 1.57 11.84 -21.16
CA GLY A 148 1.39 13.26 -21.50
C GLY A 148 0.22 13.99 -20.85
N ARG A 149 -0.48 13.33 -19.91
CA ARG A 149 -1.66 13.87 -19.24
C ARG A 149 -1.52 13.83 -17.72
N ASP A 150 -1.08 12.70 -17.17
CA ASP A 150 -0.72 12.59 -15.75
C ASP A 150 0.75 12.97 -15.52
N THR A 151 1.46 13.31 -16.61
CA THR A 151 2.85 13.76 -16.70
C THR A 151 2.96 14.87 -17.76
N PRO A 152 4.07 15.64 -17.83
CA PRO A 152 4.22 16.69 -18.83
C PRO A 152 3.98 16.19 -20.27
N PRO A 153 3.37 16.98 -21.17
CA PRO A 153 2.92 16.53 -22.51
C PRO A 153 4.00 15.96 -23.45
N ARG A 154 5.28 16.21 -23.16
CA ARG A 154 6.44 15.66 -23.87
C ARG A 154 7.49 15.19 -22.87
N SER A 155 7.30 13.97 -22.38
CA SER A 155 8.17 13.32 -21.40
C SER A 155 8.36 11.81 -21.64
N ALA A 156 7.64 11.22 -22.60
CA ALA A 156 7.72 9.80 -22.98
C ALA A 156 9.15 9.31 -23.27
N GLU A 157 10.01 10.13 -23.85
CA GLU A 157 11.41 9.74 -24.15
C GLU A 157 12.15 9.27 -22.89
N GLY A 158 12.00 9.99 -21.77
CA GLY A 158 12.62 9.63 -20.50
C GLY A 158 12.05 8.34 -19.89
N PHE A 159 10.73 8.13 -20.00
CA PHE A 159 10.07 6.92 -19.52
C PHE A 159 10.47 5.68 -20.33
N ILE A 160 10.48 5.79 -21.66
CA ILE A 160 10.90 4.73 -22.56
C ILE A 160 12.38 4.39 -22.33
N ALA A 161 13.25 5.39 -22.13
CA ALA A 161 14.66 5.14 -21.82
C ALA A 161 14.84 4.34 -20.52
N ARG A 162 14.07 4.64 -19.46
CA ARG A 162 14.11 3.87 -18.21
C ARG A 162 13.54 2.46 -18.36
N LEU A 163 12.47 2.28 -19.15
CA LEU A 163 11.96 0.97 -19.50
C LEU A 163 13.01 0.11 -20.22
N LEU A 164 13.69 0.66 -21.21
CA LEU A 164 14.76 -0.03 -21.92
C LEU A 164 15.93 -0.38 -20.99
N LYS A 165 16.32 0.54 -20.10
CA LYS A 165 17.33 0.27 -19.06
C LYS A 165 16.91 -0.90 -18.17
N GLN A 166 15.65 -0.94 -17.74
CA GLN A 166 15.16 -2.04 -16.92
C GLN A 166 15.21 -3.39 -17.66
N MET A 167 14.86 -3.42 -18.95
CA MET A 167 14.95 -4.64 -19.76
C MET A 167 16.40 -5.17 -19.86
N VAL A 168 17.39 -4.27 -19.92
CA VAL A 168 18.81 -4.65 -19.87
C VAL A 168 19.16 -5.23 -18.51
N VAL A 169 18.71 -4.58 -17.42
CA VAL A 169 18.97 -5.04 -16.04
C VAL A 169 18.35 -6.42 -15.78
N THR A 170 17.12 -6.67 -16.23
CA THR A 170 16.44 -7.95 -16.02
C THR A 170 16.84 -9.01 -17.05
N GLY A 171 17.50 -8.63 -18.14
CA GLY A 171 17.83 -9.52 -19.25
C GLY A 171 16.63 -9.99 -20.07
N VAL A 172 15.45 -9.41 -19.84
CA VAL A 172 14.20 -9.77 -20.53
C VAL A 172 13.41 -8.55 -21.00
N GLY A 173 12.72 -8.70 -22.13
CA GLY A 173 11.79 -7.69 -22.62
C GLY A 173 12.27 -7.01 -23.90
N ALA A 174 11.30 -6.70 -24.76
CA ALA A 174 11.46 -5.77 -25.86
C ALA A 174 10.20 -4.94 -26.04
N VAL A 175 10.33 -3.68 -26.44
CA VAL A 175 9.17 -2.85 -26.78
C VAL A 175 8.64 -3.25 -28.15
N GLY A 176 7.39 -3.70 -28.23
CA GLY A 176 6.73 -4.10 -29.47
C GLY A 176 5.94 -2.98 -30.15
N SER A 177 5.44 -2.01 -29.39
CA SER A 177 4.73 -0.85 -29.93
C SER A 177 4.75 0.32 -28.96
N VAL A 178 4.63 1.53 -29.51
CA VAL A 178 4.42 2.78 -28.77
C VAL A 178 3.12 3.42 -29.26
N ILE A 179 2.18 3.66 -28.35
CA ILE A 179 0.82 4.11 -28.67
C ILE A 179 0.39 5.19 -27.66
N GLY A 180 -0.16 6.32 -28.10
CA GLY A 180 -0.72 7.34 -27.22
C GLY A 180 -1.92 6.82 -26.43
N ARG A 181 -2.05 7.22 -25.15
CA ARG A 181 -3.21 6.86 -24.32
C ARG A 181 -4.55 7.31 -24.92
N TYR A 182 -4.55 8.33 -25.78
CA TYR A 182 -5.74 8.75 -26.53
C TYR A 182 -6.36 7.60 -27.34
N TYR A 183 -5.52 6.69 -27.86
CA TYR A 183 -5.93 5.53 -28.65
C TYR A 183 -6.13 4.29 -27.80
N ALA A 184 -5.16 3.96 -26.94
CA ALA A 184 -5.14 2.71 -26.19
C ALA A 184 -6.04 2.72 -24.93
N MET A 185 -6.46 3.89 -24.47
CA MET A 185 -7.09 4.10 -23.16
C MET A 185 -8.32 5.01 -23.25
N ASP A 186 -9.11 4.87 -24.31
CA ASP A 186 -10.44 5.50 -24.41
C ASP A 186 -11.41 4.93 -23.37
N ARG A 187 -12.34 5.77 -22.92
CA ARG A 187 -13.43 5.40 -21.99
C ARG A 187 -14.79 5.96 -22.41
N ASP A 188 -14.83 6.64 -23.55
CA ASP A 188 -15.99 7.40 -24.04
C ASP A 188 -16.68 6.70 -25.23
N ASN A 189 -16.27 5.45 -25.51
CA ASN A 189 -16.83 4.56 -26.53
C ASN A 189 -16.48 5.02 -27.96
N ARG A 190 -15.32 5.65 -28.09
CA ARG A 190 -14.77 6.10 -29.37
C ARG A 190 -13.95 4.98 -29.99
N TRP A 191 -14.68 3.99 -30.49
CA TRP A 191 -14.14 2.72 -30.97
C TRP A 191 -13.21 2.87 -32.18
N GLU A 192 -13.25 3.99 -32.91
CA GLU A 192 -12.26 4.31 -33.94
C GLU A 192 -10.85 4.46 -33.36
N ARG A 193 -10.74 4.98 -32.13
CA ARG A 193 -9.47 5.15 -31.42
C ARG A 193 -8.97 3.83 -30.87
N VAL A 194 -9.87 3.09 -30.23
CA VAL A 194 -9.59 1.76 -29.69
C VAL A 194 -9.16 0.81 -30.80
N ARG A 195 -9.82 0.87 -31.97
CA ARG A 195 -9.46 0.09 -33.16
C ARG A 195 -8.01 0.35 -33.56
N GLN A 196 -7.57 1.60 -33.60
CA GLN A 196 -6.19 1.92 -34.01
C GLN A 196 -5.15 1.28 -33.09
N ALA A 197 -5.40 1.26 -31.78
CA ALA A 197 -4.55 0.53 -30.84
C ALA A 197 -4.66 -0.99 -31.06
N TYR A 198 -5.88 -1.53 -31.16
CA TYR A 198 -6.12 -2.96 -31.35
C TYR A 198 -5.44 -3.52 -32.61
N ASP A 199 -5.66 -2.88 -33.76
CA ASP A 199 -5.10 -3.25 -35.06
C ASP A 199 -3.54 -3.19 -35.04
N CYS A 200 -2.94 -2.26 -34.28
CA CYS A 200 -1.49 -2.22 -34.07
C CYS A 200 -0.99 -3.39 -33.19
N LEU A 201 -1.76 -3.75 -32.16
CA LEU A 201 -1.39 -4.80 -31.21
C LEU A 201 -1.51 -6.20 -31.82
N THR A 202 -2.53 -6.46 -32.65
CA THR A 202 -2.82 -7.80 -33.22
C THR A 202 -2.29 -7.99 -34.63
N GLU A 203 -2.32 -6.95 -35.47
CA GLU A 203 -1.99 -7.05 -36.90
C GLU A 203 -0.74 -6.25 -37.29
N GLY A 204 -0.23 -5.39 -36.41
CA GLY A 204 0.90 -4.51 -36.73
C GLY A 204 0.56 -3.40 -37.73
N LYS A 205 -0.70 -2.96 -37.75
CA LYS A 205 -1.13 -1.80 -38.55
C LYS A 205 -0.77 -0.50 -37.81
N GLY A 206 -0.04 0.40 -38.46
CA GLY A 206 0.38 1.67 -37.88
C GLY A 206 1.63 2.22 -38.54
N HIS A 207 2.22 3.26 -37.95
CA HIS A 207 3.58 3.66 -38.31
C HIS A 207 4.58 2.58 -37.92
N GLN A 208 5.78 2.63 -38.48
CA GLN A 208 6.88 1.77 -38.09
C GLN A 208 8.06 2.64 -37.68
N ALA A 209 8.74 2.24 -36.60
CA ALA A 209 9.94 2.88 -36.13
C ALA A 209 11.03 1.84 -35.85
N LYS A 210 12.28 2.20 -36.12
CA LYS A 210 13.45 1.31 -35.95
C LYS A 210 13.65 0.84 -34.50
N ASP A 211 13.20 1.63 -33.53
CA ASP A 211 13.25 1.35 -32.10
C ASP A 211 12.20 2.20 -31.35
N ALA A 212 12.06 1.97 -30.04
CA ALA A 212 11.04 2.63 -29.22
C ALA A 212 11.30 4.13 -29.00
N LEU A 213 12.57 4.56 -28.93
CA LEU A 213 12.90 5.98 -28.79
C LEU A 213 12.64 6.72 -30.10
N ALA A 214 12.99 6.11 -31.23
CA ALA A 214 12.68 6.61 -32.56
C ALA A 214 11.17 6.78 -32.76
N ALA A 215 10.35 5.85 -32.25
CA ALA A 215 8.88 5.99 -32.32
C ALA A 215 8.39 7.29 -31.67
N VAL A 216 8.94 7.64 -30.50
CA VAL A 216 8.61 8.89 -29.78
C VAL A 216 9.17 10.11 -30.52
N GLN A 217 10.44 10.08 -30.93
CA GLN A 217 11.11 11.19 -31.60
C GLN A 217 10.47 11.52 -32.95
N GLU A 218 10.12 10.51 -33.73
CA GLU A 218 9.42 10.67 -35.00
C GLU A 218 7.99 11.18 -34.79
N ALA A 219 7.29 10.78 -33.72
CA ALA A 219 6.00 11.33 -33.35
C ALA A 219 6.08 12.82 -32.99
N TYR A 220 7.11 13.22 -32.21
CA TYR A 220 7.36 14.62 -31.90
C TYR A 220 7.67 15.45 -33.16
N ALA A 221 8.39 14.86 -34.12
CA ALA A 221 8.64 15.48 -35.43
C ALA A 221 7.36 15.64 -36.27
N ARG A 222 6.36 14.77 -36.07
CA ARG A 222 5.00 14.91 -36.65
C ARG A 222 4.11 15.90 -35.87
N GLY A 223 4.59 16.48 -34.77
CA GLY A 223 3.82 17.38 -33.92
C GLY A 223 2.87 16.67 -32.95
N GLU A 224 3.00 15.36 -32.78
CA GLU A 224 2.23 14.56 -31.82
C GLU A 224 2.86 14.73 -30.42
N ASN A 225 2.05 15.05 -29.41
CA ASN A 225 2.46 14.96 -27.99
C ASN A 225 2.22 13.53 -27.48
N ASP A 226 2.76 13.18 -26.31
CA ASP A 226 2.70 11.82 -25.75
C ASP A 226 1.29 11.23 -25.75
N GLU A 227 0.28 11.99 -25.31
CA GLU A 227 -1.10 11.53 -25.26
C GLU A 227 -1.61 11.05 -26.64
N PHE A 228 -1.08 11.62 -27.73
CA PHE A 228 -1.56 11.48 -29.10
C PHE A 228 -0.57 10.78 -30.04
N ILE A 229 0.45 10.09 -29.53
CA ILE A 229 1.36 9.32 -30.39
C ILE A 229 0.54 8.30 -31.18
N THR A 230 0.54 8.44 -32.51
CA THR A 230 -0.20 7.55 -33.40
C THR A 230 0.36 6.13 -33.26
N ALA A 231 -0.50 5.10 -33.29
CA ALA A 231 -0.07 3.72 -33.06
C ALA A 231 1.12 3.33 -33.95
N THR A 232 2.25 2.99 -33.31
CA THR A 232 3.53 2.76 -33.96
C THR A 232 4.09 1.41 -33.56
N VAL A 233 4.40 0.58 -34.55
CA VAL A 233 5.05 -0.73 -34.42
C VAL A 233 6.55 -0.53 -34.34
N VAL A 234 7.20 -1.21 -33.38
CA VAL A 234 8.65 -1.18 -33.22
C VAL A 234 9.27 -2.37 -33.96
N LEU A 235 10.32 -2.09 -34.73
CA LEU A 235 11.06 -3.09 -35.49
C LEU A 235 12.19 -3.74 -34.66
N ASP A 236 12.66 -4.89 -35.09
CA ASP A 236 13.89 -5.52 -34.60
C ASP A 236 15.13 -5.01 -35.35
N ALA A 237 16.30 -5.50 -34.98
CA ALA A 237 17.58 -5.11 -35.60
C ALA A 237 17.67 -5.51 -37.09
N GLN A 238 16.83 -6.43 -37.54
CA GLN A 238 16.71 -6.90 -38.92
C GLN A 238 15.63 -6.12 -39.71
N GLY A 239 15.01 -5.12 -39.09
CA GLY A 239 13.96 -4.31 -39.70
C GLY A 239 12.62 -5.03 -39.82
N GLN A 240 12.40 -6.13 -39.09
CA GLN A 240 11.12 -6.83 -39.06
C GLN A 240 10.25 -6.35 -37.89
N PRO A 241 8.92 -6.28 -38.04
CA PRO A 241 8.02 -6.02 -36.92
C PRO A 241 8.22 -7.00 -35.77
N ARG A 242 8.40 -6.49 -34.54
CA ARG A 242 8.45 -7.35 -33.35
C ARG A 242 7.11 -8.11 -33.15
N PRO A 243 7.09 -9.24 -32.43
CA PRO A 243 5.90 -10.09 -32.28
C PRO A 243 4.63 -9.34 -31.85
N ARG A 244 3.51 -9.59 -32.55
CA ARG A 244 2.16 -9.09 -32.23
C ARG A 244 1.47 -10.03 -31.25
N ILE A 245 0.36 -9.58 -30.67
CA ILE A 245 -0.46 -10.44 -29.81
C ILE A 245 -1.14 -11.49 -30.70
N GLY A 246 -0.67 -12.72 -30.59
CA GLY A 246 -1.11 -13.89 -31.34
C GLY A 246 -1.98 -14.86 -30.53
N HIS A 247 -2.43 -15.91 -31.21
CA HIS A 247 -3.20 -16.99 -30.59
C HIS A 247 -2.32 -17.78 -29.60
N GLU A 248 -2.88 -18.14 -28.44
CA GLU A 248 -2.19 -18.80 -27.31
C GLU A 248 -1.11 -17.95 -26.59
N ASP A 249 -0.93 -16.68 -26.97
CA ASP A 249 -0.08 -15.76 -26.20
C ASP A 249 -0.74 -15.39 -24.86
N ALA A 250 0.09 -15.07 -23.86
CA ALA A 250 -0.36 -14.51 -22.60
C ALA A 250 -0.29 -12.98 -22.62
N VAL A 251 -1.26 -12.31 -22.00
CA VAL A 251 -1.30 -10.85 -21.90
C VAL A 251 -1.54 -10.45 -20.46
N ILE A 252 -0.74 -9.52 -19.94
CA ILE A 252 -0.97 -8.83 -18.66
C ILE A 252 -1.20 -7.36 -18.97
N PHE A 253 -2.44 -6.88 -18.76
CA PHE A 253 -2.73 -5.45 -18.77
C PHE A 253 -2.43 -4.88 -17.38
N PHE A 254 -1.30 -4.20 -17.24
CA PHE A 254 -0.75 -3.79 -15.94
C PHE A 254 -1.30 -2.48 -15.36
N ASN A 255 -2.29 -1.85 -16.00
CA ASN A 255 -2.98 -0.71 -15.39
C ASN A 255 -3.81 -1.21 -14.20
N TYR A 256 -3.78 -0.52 -13.06
CA TYR A 256 -4.63 -0.85 -11.90
C TYR A 256 -5.92 -0.02 -11.87
N ARG A 257 -6.00 1.08 -12.60
CA ARG A 257 -7.23 1.89 -12.67
C ARG A 257 -8.15 1.40 -13.79
N SER A 258 -9.38 1.07 -13.42
CA SER A 258 -10.30 0.31 -14.26
C SER A 258 -10.89 1.06 -15.47
N ASP A 259 -11.27 2.33 -15.32
CA ASP A 259 -12.13 3.05 -16.27
C ASP A 259 -11.63 3.04 -17.72
N ARG A 260 -10.32 3.24 -17.92
CA ARG A 260 -9.68 3.29 -19.25
C ARG A 260 -9.12 1.96 -19.74
N GLY A 261 -9.09 0.93 -18.90
CA GLY A 261 -8.67 -0.42 -19.29
C GLY A 261 -9.78 -1.24 -19.95
N ARG A 262 -11.05 -0.87 -19.70
CA ARG A 262 -12.25 -1.64 -20.07
C ARG A 262 -12.38 -1.91 -21.56
N GLN A 263 -12.30 -0.87 -22.39
CA GLN A 263 -12.68 -0.97 -23.81
C GLN A 263 -11.72 -1.83 -24.61
N LEU A 264 -10.41 -1.62 -24.42
CA LEU A 264 -9.41 -2.43 -25.10
C LEU A 264 -9.42 -3.87 -24.58
N THR A 265 -9.61 -4.08 -23.27
CA THR A 265 -9.78 -5.43 -22.71
C THR A 265 -10.98 -6.15 -23.33
N GLN A 266 -12.11 -5.45 -23.51
CA GLN A 266 -13.30 -6.01 -24.15
C GLN A 266 -13.00 -6.55 -25.56
N CYS A 267 -12.16 -5.88 -26.35
CA CYS A 267 -11.77 -6.37 -27.68
C CYS A 267 -11.11 -7.76 -27.65
N PHE A 268 -10.35 -8.07 -26.59
CA PHE A 268 -9.63 -9.34 -26.44
C PHE A 268 -10.49 -10.43 -25.78
N VAL A 269 -11.31 -10.10 -24.79
CA VAL A 269 -11.94 -11.12 -23.92
C VAL A 269 -13.41 -11.37 -24.21
N ASP A 270 -14.10 -10.45 -24.88
CA ASP A 270 -15.55 -10.56 -25.13
C ASP A 270 -15.84 -11.42 -26.37
N PRO A 271 -16.49 -12.59 -26.23
CA PRO A 271 -16.86 -13.43 -27.35
C PRO A 271 -17.99 -12.86 -28.22
N HIS A 272 -18.74 -11.89 -27.70
CA HIS A 272 -19.88 -11.27 -28.37
C HIS A 272 -19.55 -9.89 -28.94
N PHE A 273 -18.29 -9.44 -28.88
CA PHE A 273 -17.87 -8.12 -29.37
C PHE A 273 -18.37 -7.81 -30.79
N ASP A 274 -18.21 -8.75 -31.72
CA ASP A 274 -18.63 -8.59 -33.12
C ASP A 274 -20.16 -8.81 -33.33
N ALA A 275 -20.84 -9.43 -32.36
CA ALA A 275 -22.29 -9.68 -32.42
C ALA A 275 -23.11 -8.44 -32.02
N GLU A 276 -22.49 -7.50 -31.28
CA GLU A 276 -23.09 -6.23 -30.88
C GLU A 276 -23.05 -5.15 -31.98
N LEU A 277 -22.63 -5.51 -33.20
CA LEU A 277 -22.74 -4.69 -34.41
C LEU A 277 -24.19 -4.65 -34.92
N ARG A 278 -25.15 -4.23 -34.09
CA ARG A 278 -26.54 -4.07 -34.57
C ARG A 278 -26.66 -2.76 -35.35
N GLU A 279 -27.12 -2.85 -36.60
CA GLU A 279 -27.66 -1.68 -37.29
C GLU A 279 -28.96 -1.27 -36.60
N VAL A 280 -29.14 0.03 -36.36
CA VAL A 280 -30.39 0.57 -35.81
C VAL A 280 -31.50 0.23 -36.80
N SER A 281 -32.52 -0.52 -36.37
CA SER A 281 -33.81 -0.40 -37.04
C SER A 281 -34.40 0.93 -36.58
N GLU A 282 -34.46 1.91 -37.48
CA GLU A 282 -35.22 3.13 -37.26
C GLU A 282 -36.70 2.74 -37.16
N GLN A 283 -37.19 2.47 -35.94
CA GLN A 283 -38.62 2.48 -35.68
C GLN A 283 -39.02 3.92 -35.35
N PRO A 284 -39.81 4.59 -36.20
CA PRO A 284 -40.25 5.95 -35.92
C PRO A 284 -41.11 5.96 -34.64
N GLY A 285 -40.66 6.67 -33.61
CA GLY A 285 -41.44 6.93 -32.39
C GLY A 285 -40.97 6.22 -31.10
N ALA A 286 -39.89 5.43 -31.12
CA ALA A 286 -39.33 4.83 -29.90
C ALA A 286 -38.54 5.85 -29.07
N THR A 287 -38.73 5.84 -27.76
CA THR A 287 -37.97 6.67 -26.80
C THR A 287 -36.54 6.16 -26.63
N GLU A 288 -35.63 6.98 -26.10
CA GLU A 288 -34.22 6.61 -25.85
C GLU A 288 -34.07 5.42 -24.87
N ALA A 289 -35.06 5.18 -24.02
CA ALA A 289 -35.14 3.99 -23.16
C ALA A 289 -35.60 2.72 -23.91
N GLU A 290 -36.38 2.88 -24.98
CA GLU A 290 -36.89 1.79 -25.82
C GLU A 290 -35.92 1.46 -26.98
N ASN A 291 -35.07 2.41 -27.35
CA ASN A 291 -34.07 2.28 -28.41
C ASN A 291 -32.74 2.92 -27.96
N PRO A 292 -32.01 2.30 -27.01
CA PRO A 292 -30.75 2.84 -26.52
C PRO A 292 -29.78 3.04 -27.70
N PRO A 293 -29.01 4.15 -27.72
CA PRO A 293 -28.10 4.44 -28.82
C PRO A 293 -27.13 3.27 -29.01
N VAL A 294 -27.17 2.65 -30.18
CA VAL A 294 -26.23 1.58 -30.51
C VAL A 294 -24.85 2.20 -30.68
N VAL A 295 -23.97 1.91 -29.73
CA VAL A 295 -22.56 2.24 -29.82
C VAL A 295 -21.97 1.39 -30.95
N LYS A 296 -21.73 1.99 -32.12
CA LYS A 296 -21.19 1.30 -33.29
C LYS A 296 -19.72 0.93 -33.04
N LYS A 297 -19.49 -0.30 -32.59
CA LYS A 297 -18.16 -0.92 -32.50
C LYS A 297 -17.57 -1.20 -33.88
N PHE A 298 -16.28 -1.55 -33.94
CA PHE A 298 -15.65 -2.07 -35.16
C PHE A 298 -15.76 -3.60 -35.21
N LYS A 299 -15.70 -4.18 -36.40
CA LYS A 299 -15.54 -5.63 -36.58
C LYS A 299 -14.06 -5.98 -36.43
N ARG A 300 -13.74 -6.95 -35.58
CA ARG A 300 -12.37 -7.48 -35.44
C ARG A 300 -11.99 -8.24 -36.71
N ASP A 301 -10.87 -7.85 -37.33
CA ASP A 301 -10.29 -8.59 -38.46
C ASP A 301 -9.56 -9.85 -37.95
N VAL A 302 -8.89 -9.74 -36.80
CA VAL A 302 -8.21 -10.82 -36.08
C VAL A 302 -8.66 -10.83 -34.63
N TRP A 303 -8.97 -12.00 -34.07
CA TRP A 303 -9.25 -12.17 -32.65
C TRP A 303 -8.40 -13.33 -32.08
N PRO A 304 -7.22 -13.01 -31.49
CA PRO A 304 -6.39 -14.02 -30.86
C PRO A 304 -7.06 -14.53 -29.59
N ARG A 305 -6.99 -15.85 -29.34
CA ARG A 305 -7.43 -16.42 -28.06
C ARG A 305 -6.23 -16.39 -27.13
N THR A 306 -6.23 -15.45 -26.20
CA THR A 306 -5.10 -15.18 -25.32
C THR A 306 -5.41 -15.61 -23.90
N HIS A 307 -4.38 -15.99 -23.14
CA HIS A 307 -4.44 -16.01 -21.68
C HIS A 307 -4.35 -14.56 -21.17
N PHE A 308 -5.49 -13.88 -21.04
CA PHE A 308 -5.54 -12.45 -20.75
C PHE A 308 -5.81 -12.19 -19.27
N ALA A 309 -4.90 -11.52 -18.58
CA ALA A 309 -5.05 -11.11 -17.18
C ALA A 309 -5.00 -9.58 -17.03
N THR A 310 -5.69 -9.07 -16.02
CA THR A 310 -5.66 -7.64 -15.65
C THR A 310 -5.08 -7.45 -14.25
N MET A 311 -4.43 -6.31 -14.00
CA MET A 311 -3.87 -6.02 -12.68
C MET A 311 -4.96 -5.95 -11.61
N THR A 312 -6.06 -5.26 -11.90
CA THR A 312 -7.26 -5.18 -11.03
C THR A 312 -8.52 -5.50 -11.82
N ARG A 313 -9.67 -5.49 -11.15
CA ARG A 313 -10.96 -5.69 -11.81
C ARG A 313 -11.38 -4.47 -12.64
N TYR A 314 -11.43 -4.61 -13.95
CA TYR A 314 -11.84 -3.51 -14.83
C TYR A 314 -13.36 -3.32 -14.92
N ALA A 315 -14.12 -4.41 -15.06
CA ALA A 315 -15.58 -4.40 -15.00
C ALA A 315 -16.09 -5.79 -14.61
N ALA A 316 -17.22 -5.86 -13.90
CA ALA A 316 -17.82 -7.14 -13.50
C ALA A 316 -18.29 -7.99 -14.70
N THR A 317 -18.47 -7.38 -15.87
CA THR A 317 -18.90 -8.03 -17.12
C THR A 317 -17.75 -8.61 -17.94
N LEU A 318 -16.49 -8.29 -17.61
CA LEU A 318 -15.33 -8.81 -18.32
C LEU A 318 -14.86 -10.10 -17.66
N SER A 319 -14.88 -11.20 -18.43
CA SER A 319 -14.45 -12.51 -17.97
C SER A 319 -12.97 -12.73 -18.27
N CYS A 320 -12.11 -12.32 -17.33
CA CYS A 320 -10.66 -12.56 -17.38
C CYS A 320 -10.09 -12.73 -15.96
N PRO A 321 -8.99 -13.49 -15.79
CA PRO A 321 -8.22 -13.50 -14.55
C PRO A 321 -7.80 -12.11 -14.06
N ILE A 322 -7.84 -11.92 -12.74
CA ILE A 322 -7.53 -10.65 -12.06
C ILE A 322 -6.40 -10.90 -11.05
N ALA A 323 -5.33 -10.09 -11.08
CA ALA A 323 -4.20 -10.25 -10.16
C ALA A 323 -4.54 -9.75 -8.75
N PHE A 324 -5.18 -8.59 -8.64
CA PHE A 324 -5.59 -7.97 -7.38
C PHE A 324 -7.10 -7.79 -7.36
N GLU A 325 -7.80 -8.74 -6.76
CA GLU A 325 -9.25 -8.71 -6.64
C GLU A 325 -9.73 -7.60 -5.69
N PRO A 326 -10.87 -6.93 -5.98
CA PRO A 326 -11.47 -5.97 -5.06
C PRO A 326 -11.77 -6.64 -3.71
N ARG A 327 -11.32 -5.99 -2.64
CA ARG A 327 -11.53 -6.48 -1.27
C ARG A 327 -12.66 -5.70 -0.64
N PRO A 328 -13.87 -6.28 -0.48
CA PRO A 328 -14.90 -5.61 0.30
C PRO A 328 -14.42 -5.50 1.75
N GLN A 329 -14.63 -4.34 2.37
CA GLN A 329 -14.23 -4.08 3.75
C GLN A 329 -15.26 -4.69 4.71
N ARG A 330 -15.23 -6.02 4.85
CA ARG A 330 -16.12 -6.79 5.73
C ARG A 330 -15.48 -7.05 7.09
N ASN A 331 -16.32 -7.41 8.06
CA ASN A 331 -15.94 -7.74 9.42
C ASN A 331 -15.18 -6.60 10.12
N GLY A 332 -15.58 -5.35 9.81
CA GLY A 332 -15.16 -4.14 10.53
C GLY A 332 -15.92 -3.98 11.86
N LEU A 333 -15.64 -2.90 12.59
CA LEU A 333 -16.13 -2.67 13.95
C LEU A 333 -17.66 -2.76 14.04
N GLY A 334 -18.36 -2.01 13.18
CA GLY A 334 -19.82 -1.95 13.19
C GLY A 334 -20.48 -3.30 12.96
N GLU A 335 -19.96 -4.08 12.00
CA GLU A 335 -20.46 -5.42 11.70
C GLU A 335 -20.19 -6.40 12.85
N THR A 336 -18.99 -6.37 13.44
CA THR A 336 -18.62 -7.23 14.57
C THR A 336 -19.47 -6.96 15.81
N VAL A 337 -19.73 -5.69 16.12
CA VAL A 337 -20.62 -5.29 17.21
C VAL A 337 -22.06 -5.75 16.96
N ALA A 338 -22.57 -5.59 15.74
CA ALA A 338 -23.91 -6.07 15.38
C ALA A 338 -24.02 -7.60 15.47
N LYS A 339 -23.01 -8.36 15.03
CA LYS A 339 -22.95 -9.83 15.15
C LYS A 339 -22.93 -10.29 16.61
N ALA A 340 -22.37 -9.49 17.52
CA ALA A 340 -22.42 -9.74 18.95
C ALA A 340 -23.78 -9.39 19.61
N GLY A 341 -24.76 -8.94 18.83
CA GLY A 341 -26.09 -8.54 19.31
C GLY A 341 -26.09 -7.24 20.12
N LYS A 342 -25.06 -6.42 19.96
CA LYS A 342 -24.84 -5.17 20.69
C LYS A 342 -25.40 -3.96 19.93
N THR A 343 -25.88 -2.96 20.66
CA THR A 343 -26.42 -1.74 20.06
C THR A 343 -25.33 -0.71 19.82
N GLN A 344 -25.45 0.07 18.74
CA GLN A 344 -24.47 1.08 18.38
C GLN A 344 -25.11 2.37 17.85
N LEU A 345 -24.44 3.51 18.08
CA LEU A 345 -24.84 4.82 17.59
C LEU A 345 -23.73 5.45 16.75
N ARG A 346 -24.09 6.02 15.59
CA ARG A 346 -23.26 6.94 14.81
C ARG A 346 -23.85 8.35 14.88
N MET A 347 -23.05 9.35 15.21
CA MET A 347 -23.51 10.74 15.24
C MET A 347 -22.44 11.69 14.72
N ALA A 348 -22.86 12.60 13.85
CA ALA A 348 -22.08 13.74 13.40
C ALA A 348 -23.02 14.82 12.83
N GLU A 349 -22.47 15.99 12.58
CA GLU A 349 -23.13 16.97 11.72
C GLU A 349 -22.98 16.63 10.22
N THR A 350 -23.59 17.42 9.33
CA THR A 350 -23.79 17.07 7.90
C THR A 350 -22.48 16.78 7.18
N GLU A 351 -21.46 17.61 7.40
CA GLU A 351 -20.15 17.47 6.75
C GLU A 351 -19.47 16.12 7.06
N LYS A 352 -19.62 15.62 8.29
CA LYS A 352 -18.96 14.39 8.75
C LYS A 352 -19.90 13.21 8.93
N TYR A 353 -21.17 13.35 8.60
CA TYR A 353 -22.14 12.25 8.67
C TYR A 353 -21.80 11.06 7.77
N PRO A 354 -21.41 11.23 6.48
CA PRO A 354 -20.96 10.10 5.65
C PRO A 354 -19.73 9.39 6.22
N HIS A 355 -18.87 10.13 6.93
CA HIS A 355 -17.62 9.64 7.50
C HIS A 355 -17.86 8.67 8.64
N VAL A 356 -18.72 9.00 9.61
CA VAL A 356 -19.10 8.09 10.71
C VAL A 356 -20.09 6.99 10.30
N THR A 357 -20.61 7.03 9.07
CA THR A 357 -21.60 6.07 8.55
C THR A 357 -21.03 5.23 7.40
N TYR A 358 -21.13 5.73 6.16
CA TYR A 358 -20.72 5.04 4.94
C TYR A 358 -19.25 4.59 4.97
N PHE A 359 -18.31 5.53 5.19
CA PHE A 359 -16.87 5.23 5.18
C PHE A 359 -16.48 4.34 6.37
N PHE A 360 -16.93 4.69 7.58
CA PHE A 360 -16.70 3.89 8.78
C PHE A 360 -17.22 2.44 8.66
N SER A 361 -18.30 2.24 7.92
CA SER A 361 -18.88 0.91 7.67
C SER A 361 -18.30 0.20 6.44
N GLY A 362 -17.17 0.67 5.90
CA GLY A 362 -16.49 -0.01 4.79
C GLY A 362 -17.10 0.26 3.40
N GLY A 363 -17.76 1.41 3.23
CA GLY A 363 -18.49 1.76 2.01
C GLY A 363 -19.89 1.16 1.94
N ILE A 364 -20.48 0.83 3.09
CA ILE A 364 -21.82 0.21 3.19
C ILE A 364 -22.82 1.24 3.72
N GLU A 365 -23.79 1.59 2.88
CA GLU A 365 -24.81 2.59 3.21
C GLU A 365 -25.85 2.06 4.21
N THR A 366 -26.26 0.81 4.07
CA THR A 366 -27.28 0.21 4.95
C THR A 366 -26.79 0.10 6.40
N PRO A 367 -27.52 0.63 7.39
CA PRO A 367 -27.17 0.47 8.80
C PRO A 367 -27.13 -1.00 9.22
N TRP A 368 -26.21 -1.37 10.11
CA TRP A 368 -26.19 -2.70 10.70
C TRP A 368 -27.38 -2.93 11.64
N GLN A 369 -27.69 -4.20 11.94
CA GLN A 369 -28.69 -4.50 12.96
C GLN A 369 -28.27 -3.90 14.31
N GLY A 370 -29.18 -3.16 14.97
CA GLY A 370 -28.89 -2.47 16.22
C GLY A 370 -28.08 -1.18 16.07
N GLU A 371 -27.80 -0.74 14.83
CA GLU A 371 -27.21 0.57 14.55
C GLU A 371 -28.28 1.65 14.39
N GLU A 372 -28.11 2.74 15.15
CA GLU A 372 -28.85 3.98 14.95
C GLU A 372 -27.91 5.08 14.47
N ARG A 373 -28.45 6.02 13.67
CA ARG A 373 -27.70 7.14 13.11
C ARG A 373 -28.42 8.44 13.40
N ILE A 374 -27.68 9.44 13.89
CA ILE A 374 -28.21 10.78 14.16
C ILE A 374 -27.40 11.78 13.34
N LEU A 375 -28.12 12.51 12.47
CA LEU A 375 -27.60 13.62 11.69
C LEU A 375 -27.99 14.93 12.35
N VAL A 376 -27.00 15.79 12.61
CA VAL A 376 -27.23 17.20 12.95
C VAL A 376 -27.00 18.06 11.70
N PRO A 377 -27.93 18.96 11.32
CA PRO A 377 -27.68 19.87 10.20
C PRO A 377 -26.47 20.78 10.49
N SER A 378 -25.50 20.82 9.59
CA SER A 378 -24.43 21.83 9.63
C SER A 378 -25.00 23.23 9.34
N PRO A 379 -24.38 24.32 9.82
CA PRO A 379 -24.89 25.66 9.57
C PRO A 379 -24.82 26.02 8.08
N LYS A 380 -25.77 26.83 7.63
CA LYS A 380 -25.85 27.31 6.24
C LYS A 380 -25.02 28.59 6.08
N VAL A 381 -23.70 28.44 6.13
CA VAL A 381 -22.71 29.52 5.91
C VAL A 381 -21.93 29.28 4.63
N ALA A 382 -21.31 30.32 4.08
CA ALA A 382 -20.51 30.20 2.85
C ALA A 382 -19.19 29.44 3.10
N THR A 383 -18.54 29.74 4.23
CA THR A 383 -17.34 29.09 4.75
C THR A 383 -17.44 29.05 6.27
N TYR A 384 -16.87 28.01 6.91
CA TYR A 384 -17.10 27.76 8.33
C TYR A 384 -16.32 28.68 9.27
N ASP A 385 -15.36 29.46 8.79
CA ASP A 385 -14.72 30.53 9.57
C ASP A 385 -15.73 31.61 10.03
N LEU A 386 -16.86 31.74 9.34
CA LEU A 386 -17.96 32.64 9.70
C LEU A 386 -18.76 32.14 10.92
N GLN A 387 -18.72 30.85 11.21
CA GLN A 387 -19.37 30.22 12.36
C GLN A 387 -18.51 29.03 12.85
N PRO A 388 -17.36 29.30 13.50
CA PRO A 388 -16.39 28.26 13.87
C PRO A 388 -16.92 27.20 14.85
N GLU A 389 -17.92 27.55 15.64
CA GLU A 389 -18.64 26.62 16.52
C GLU A 389 -19.45 25.57 15.75
N MET A 390 -19.71 25.80 14.47
CA MET A 390 -20.52 24.96 13.58
C MET A 390 -21.82 24.50 14.28
N SER A 391 -22.08 23.19 14.30
CA SER A 391 -23.19 22.60 15.04
C SER A 391 -22.70 21.82 16.28
N ALA A 392 -21.46 22.03 16.72
CA ALA A 392 -20.88 21.36 17.89
C ALA A 392 -21.74 21.51 19.17
N PRO A 393 -22.39 22.66 19.48
CA PRO A 393 -23.29 22.74 20.63
C PRO A 393 -24.47 21.76 20.56
N GLU A 394 -25.12 21.62 19.40
CA GLU A 394 -26.26 20.71 19.22
C GLU A 394 -25.81 19.25 19.21
N VAL A 395 -24.67 18.97 18.56
CA VAL A 395 -24.03 17.64 18.56
C VAL A 395 -23.70 17.22 20.00
N THR A 396 -23.07 18.10 20.78
CA THR A 396 -22.72 17.86 22.20
C THR A 396 -23.98 17.53 23.00
N HIS A 397 -25.02 18.36 22.89
CA HIS A 397 -26.25 18.19 23.65
C HIS A 397 -26.88 16.82 23.39
N LYS A 398 -27.12 16.46 22.11
CA LYS A 398 -27.70 15.17 21.74
C LYS A 398 -26.80 13.99 22.12
N MET A 399 -25.49 14.16 22.03
CA MET A 399 -24.56 13.12 22.41
C MET A 399 -24.60 12.85 23.92
N THR A 400 -24.61 13.89 24.76
CA THR A 400 -24.69 13.68 26.21
C THR A 400 -26.02 13.04 26.64
N GLU A 401 -27.13 13.34 25.96
CA GLU A 401 -28.40 12.62 26.15
C GLU A 401 -28.28 11.14 25.77
N ALA A 402 -27.68 10.84 24.61
CA ALA A 402 -27.46 9.48 24.15
C ALA A 402 -26.59 8.67 25.12
N ILE A 403 -25.51 9.26 25.65
CA ILE A 403 -24.65 8.63 26.66
C ILE A 403 -25.45 8.32 27.92
N ARG A 404 -26.16 9.31 28.48
CA ARG A 404 -26.94 9.17 29.72
C ARG A 404 -28.11 8.18 29.59
N SER A 405 -28.63 7.99 28.38
CA SER A 405 -29.69 7.01 28.11
C SER A 405 -29.26 5.56 28.40
N ARG A 406 -27.94 5.26 28.33
CA ARG A 406 -27.37 3.91 28.43
C ARG A 406 -27.97 2.90 27.43
N LYS A 407 -28.56 3.39 26.33
CA LYS A 407 -29.18 2.55 25.29
C LYS A 407 -28.16 1.84 24.40
N PHE A 408 -26.97 2.42 24.23
CA PHE A 408 -25.98 1.99 23.25
C PHE A 408 -24.74 1.39 23.92
N ASP A 409 -24.31 0.22 23.46
CA ASP A 409 -23.05 -0.40 23.89
C ASP A 409 -21.83 0.28 23.23
N LEU A 410 -21.97 0.72 21.97
CA LEU A 410 -20.95 1.48 21.22
C LEU A 410 -21.51 2.82 20.74
N ILE A 411 -20.75 3.89 20.89
CA ILE A 411 -21.12 5.22 20.40
C ILE A 411 -19.91 5.79 19.64
N ILE A 412 -20.14 6.26 18.41
CA ILE A 412 -19.15 6.90 17.55
C ILE A 412 -19.59 8.35 17.30
N LEU A 413 -18.75 9.29 17.70
CA LEU A 413 -18.92 10.72 17.49
C LEU A 413 -17.80 11.27 16.62
N ASN A 414 -18.14 12.21 15.73
CA ASN A 414 -17.17 13.09 15.08
C ASN A 414 -17.53 14.56 15.37
N TYR A 415 -16.54 15.34 15.80
CA TYR A 415 -16.56 16.81 15.75
C TYR A 415 -15.82 17.29 14.51
N ALA A 416 -16.54 17.98 13.62
CA ALA A 416 -16.05 18.39 12.31
C ALA A 416 -15.20 19.67 12.34
N ASN A 417 -15.30 20.45 13.42
CA ASN A 417 -14.86 21.85 13.48
C ASN A 417 -13.37 22.05 13.15
N PRO A 418 -12.43 21.30 13.74
CA PRO A 418 -11.02 21.60 13.56
C PRO A 418 -10.61 21.44 12.08
N ASP A 419 -11.13 20.42 11.40
CA ASP A 419 -10.91 20.22 9.96
C ASP A 419 -11.61 21.26 9.07
N MET A 420 -12.94 21.39 9.21
CA MET A 420 -13.74 22.23 8.31
C MET A 420 -13.36 23.70 8.41
N VAL A 421 -12.98 24.16 9.60
CA VAL A 421 -12.49 25.52 9.81
C VAL A 421 -11.00 25.63 9.47
N GLY A 422 -10.20 24.58 9.72
CA GLY A 422 -8.79 24.51 9.30
C GLY A 422 -8.62 24.74 7.79
N HIS A 423 -9.50 24.16 6.98
CA HIS A 423 -9.54 24.36 5.52
C HIS A 423 -9.72 25.81 5.06
N THR A 424 -10.15 26.72 5.93
CA THR A 424 -10.28 28.14 5.59
C THR A 424 -8.94 28.89 5.63
N GLY A 425 -7.93 28.33 6.31
CA GLY A 425 -6.65 29.01 6.56
C GLY A 425 -6.75 30.19 7.54
N VAL A 426 -7.92 30.42 8.16
CA VAL A 426 -8.14 31.53 9.09
C VAL A 426 -7.82 31.08 10.52
N LEU A 427 -6.58 31.32 10.96
CA LEU A 427 -6.07 30.88 12.28
C LEU A 427 -7.00 31.25 13.45
N GLU A 428 -7.47 32.49 13.54
CA GLU A 428 -8.35 32.94 14.63
C GLU A 428 -9.69 32.21 14.67
N ALA A 429 -10.21 31.80 13.50
CA ALA A 429 -11.41 30.99 13.44
C ALA A 429 -11.11 29.55 13.86
N ALA A 430 -9.99 28.97 13.40
CA ALA A 430 -9.58 27.63 13.78
C ALA A 430 -9.33 27.51 15.30
N ILE A 431 -8.78 28.54 15.95
CA ILE A 431 -8.63 28.59 17.40
C ILE A 431 -9.99 28.46 18.08
N LYS A 432 -10.99 29.26 17.68
CA LYS A 432 -12.35 29.20 18.23
C LYS A 432 -13.04 27.85 17.97
N ALA A 433 -12.80 27.26 16.80
CA ALA A 433 -13.30 25.94 16.45
C ALA A 433 -12.78 24.88 17.42
N VAL A 434 -11.48 24.92 17.72
CA VAL A 434 -10.83 24.03 18.69
C VAL A 434 -11.36 24.26 20.11
N GLU A 435 -11.51 25.52 20.55
CA GLU A 435 -12.05 25.85 21.89
C GLU A 435 -13.50 25.37 22.08
N GLU A 436 -14.35 25.47 21.06
CA GLU A 436 -15.72 24.94 21.14
C GLU A 436 -15.75 23.42 21.23
N VAL A 437 -14.86 22.74 20.49
CA VAL A 437 -14.72 21.28 20.57
C VAL A 437 -14.21 20.85 21.95
N ASP A 438 -13.27 21.59 22.55
CA ASP A 438 -12.80 21.33 23.92
C ASP A 438 -13.93 21.49 24.95
N ARG A 439 -14.75 22.54 24.81
CA ARG A 439 -15.95 22.75 25.64
C ARG A 439 -16.92 21.56 25.54
N GLY A 440 -17.19 21.11 24.31
CA GLY A 440 -18.01 19.93 24.04
C GLY A 440 -17.41 18.65 24.62
N LEU A 441 -16.10 18.45 24.48
CA LEU A 441 -15.36 17.32 25.06
C LEU A 441 -15.51 17.29 26.59
N GLY A 442 -15.43 18.43 27.27
CA GLY A 442 -15.68 18.52 28.72
C GLY A 442 -17.05 17.99 29.14
N GLU A 443 -18.10 18.29 28.38
CA GLU A 443 -19.44 17.75 28.65
C GLU A 443 -19.53 16.23 28.40
N ILE A 444 -18.86 15.73 27.35
CA ILE A 444 -18.76 14.30 27.06
C ILE A 444 -18.04 13.57 28.18
N LEU A 445 -16.90 14.09 28.65
CA LEU A 445 -16.13 13.51 29.77
C LEU A 445 -17.00 13.36 31.01
N LYS A 446 -17.75 14.40 31.37
CA LYS A 446 -18.69 14.36 32.50
C LYS A 446 -19.79 13.30 32.30
N ALA A 447 -20.41 13.25 31.12
CA ALA A 447 -21.46 12.28 30.83
C ALA A 447 -20.95 10.83 30.87
N ILE A 448 -19.72 10.59 30.40
CA ILE A 448 -19.06 9.27 30.46
C ILE A 448 -18.79 8.87 31.92
N ASP A 449 -18.30 9.80 32.76
CA ASP A 449 -18.08 9.53 34.19
C ASP A 449 -19.37 9.15 34.93
N GLU A 450 -20.46 9.86 34.66
CA GLU A 450 -21.79 9.64 35.25
C GLU A 450 -22.35 8.24 34.94
N VAL A 451 -22.04 7.69 33.76
CA VAL A 451 -22.49 6.34 33.37
C VAL A 451 -21.48 5.24 33.64
N GLY A 452 -20.27 5.58 34.09
CA GLY A 452 -19.18 4.63 34.30
C GLY A 452 -18.69 4.00 33.00
N GLY A 453 -18.69 4.77 31.91
CA GLY A 453 -18.27 4.30 30.58
C GLY A 453 -16.76 4.44 30.34
N ALA A 454 -16.32 3.91 29.19
CA ALA A 454 -15.00 4.14 28.62
C ALA A 454 -15.11 5.07 27.41
N LEU A 455 -14.14 5.96 27.23
CA LEU A 455 -14.02 6.87 26.11
C LEU A 455 -12.62 6.76 25.50
N LEU A 456 -12.55 6.61 24.19
CA LEU A 456 -11.32 6.77 23.42
C LEU A 456 -11.43 8.08 22.62
N VAL A 457 -10.52 9.03 22.86
CA VAL A 457 -10.44 10.29 22.12
C VAL A 457 -9.31 10.19 21.11
N ILE A 458 -9.62 10.39 19.83
CA ILE A 458 -8.66 10.34 18.72
C ILE A 458 -8.90 11.48 17.72
N ALA A 459 -8.05 11.60 16.71
CA ALA A 459 -8.40 12.22 15.43
C ALA A 459 -8.20 11.22 14.28
N ASP A 460 -8.72 11.54 13.11
CA ASP A 460 -8.59 10.74 11.89
C ASP A 460 -7.46 11.22 10.97
N HIS A 461 -7.04 12.48 11.09
CA HIS A 461 -5.82 13.09 10.52
C HIS A 461 -5.54 14.46 11.18
N GLY A 462 -4.44 15.11 10.79
CA GLY A 462 -4.16 16.51 11.14
C GLY A 462 -4.64 17.52 10.09
N ASN A 463 -4.81 18.76 10.50
CA ASN A 463 -5.16 19.93 9.70
C ASN A 463 -4.79 21.21 10.48
N CYS A 464 -5.60 21.56 11.48
CA CYS A 464 -5.54 22.88 12.12
C CYS A 464 -4.32 23.12 13.03
N GLU A 465 -3.51 22.10 13.28
CA GLU A 465 -2.22 22.25 13.96
C GLU A 465 -1.14 22.90 13.08
N GLN A 466 -1.41 23.11 11.79
CA GLN A 466 -0.59 23.88 10.86
C GLN A 466 -1.48 24.77 9.98
N MET A 467 -1.63 26.05 10.36
CA MET A 467 -2.48 27.01 9.63
C MET A 467 -1.70 27.90 8.64
N ILE A 468 -0.38 27.74 8.56
CA ILE A 468 0.48 28.41 7.57
C ILE A 468 1.43 27.43 6.90
N ASP A 469 1.80 27.71 5.67
CA ASP A 469 2.89 27.01 5.00
C ASP A 469 4.21 27.57 5.54
N TYR A 470 5.03 26.72 6.15
CA TYR A 470 6.26 27.16 6.82
C TYR A 470 7.35 27.68 5.87
N VAL A 471 7.20 27.50 4.55
CA VAL A 471 8.17 27.97 3.53
C VAL A 471 7.75 29.34 2.98
N THR A 472 6.47 29.48 2.65
CA THR A 472 5.92 30.67 1.97
C THR A 472 5.30 31.67 2.95
N GLY A 473 4.85 31.21 4.12
CA GLY A 473 4.09 32.00 5.10
C GLY A 473 2.62 32.22 4.73
N GLU A 474 2.17 31.69 3.60
CA GLU A 474 0.78 31.79 3.15
C GLU A 474 -0.14 30.87 3.96
N PRO A 475 -1.46 31.11 4.00
CA PRO A 475 -2.41 30.24 4.67
C PRO A 475 -2.30 28.79 4.18
N HIS A 476 -2.18 27.85 5.12
CA HIS A 476 -2.21 26.42 4.82
C HIS A 476 -3.62 25.90 4.99
N THR A 477 -4.23 25.46 3.89
CA THR A 477 -5.64 25.02 3.84
C THR A 477 -5.79 23.53 3.63
N ALA A 478 -4.69 22.77 3.70
CA ALA A 478 -4.67 21.32 3.45
C ALA A 478 -4.50 20.56 4.76
N HIS A 479 -4.72 19.24 4.71
CA HIS A 479 -4.36 18.36 5.83
C HIS A 479 -2.84 18.31 6.03
N THR A 480 -2.42 17.57 7.04
CA THR A 480 -1.00 17.37 7.36
C THR A 480 -0.64 15.88 7.45
N THR A 481 0.66 15.61 7.58
CA THR A 481 1.18 14.27 7.89
C THR A 481 1.45 14.06 9.38
N ASN A 482 1.02 15.00 10.24
CA ASN A 482 1.29 14.93 11.67
C ASN A 482 0.54 13.74 12.31
N PRO A 483 1.09 13.15 13.38
CA PRO A 483 0.39 12.12 14.15
C PRO A 483 -0.84 12.71 14.86
N VAL A 484 -1.75 11.84 15.27
CA VAL A 484 -3.01 12.20 15.95
C VAL A 484 -3.02 11.70 17.39
N PRO A 485 -3.77 12.34 18.31
CA PRO A 485 -3.87 11.87 19.69
C PRO A 485 -4.61 10.54 19.79
N CYS A 486 -4.31 9.78 20.85
CA CYS A 486 -5.13 8.66 21.29
C CYS A 486 -5.12 8.59 22.81
N ILE A 487 -6.24 8.90 23.44
CA ILE A 487 -6.38 9.03 24.90
C ILE A 487 -7.48 8.10 25.38
N LEU A 488 -7.16 7.24 26.35
CA LEU A 488 -8.10 6.33 26.99
C LEU A 488 -8.59 6.93 28.31
N VAL A 489 -9.89 7.23 28.38
CA VAL A 489 -10.54 7.83 29.55
C VAL A 489 -11.57 6.86 30.12
N GLY A 490 -11.62 6.74 31.44
CA GLY A 490 -12.66 6.01 32.16
C GLY A 490 -12.14 5.42 33.48
N LYS A 491 -13.05 5.19 34.42
CA LYS A 491 -12.71 4.62 35.74
C LYS A 491 -12.11 3.22 35.58
N GLY A 492 -10.99 2.97 36.24
CA GLY A 492 -10.28 1.69 36.20
C GLY A 492 -9.23 1.58 35.09
N PHE A 493 -9.06 2.61 34.25
CA PHE A 493 -8.01 2.67 33.25
C PHE A 493 -6.81 3.53 33.66
N GLU A 494 -6.79 4.09 34.88
CA GLU A 494 -5.76 5.03 35.32
C GLU A 494 -4.34 4.43 35.32
N GLN A 495 -4.24 3.10 35.42
CA GLN A 495 -2.98 2.35 35.37
C GLN A 495 -2.79 1.58 34.06
N ALA A 496 -3.70 1.75 33.09
CA ALA A 496 -3.52 1.18 31.77
C ALA A 496 -2.35 1.86 31.05
N THR A 497 -1.70 1.14 30.17
CA THR A 497 -0.65 1.69 29.30
C THR A 497 -1.05 1.45 27.86
N LEU A 498 -0.87 2.48 27.02
CA LEU A 498 -1.07 2.38 25.58
C LEU A 498 0.30 2.25 24.92
N ARG A 499 0.45 1.30 24.00
CA ARG A 499 1.70 1.12 23.26
C ARG A 499 1.98 2.31 22.34
N SER A 500 3.26 2.61 22.13
CA SER A 500 3.72 3.53 21.09
C SER A 500 3.63 2.90 19.69
N GLY A 501 3.72 3.72 18.65
CA GLY A 501 3.71 3.25 17.25
C GLY A 501 2.36 2.67 16.81
N GLY A 502 1.28 3.18 17.37
CA GLY A 502 -0.07 2.86 16.94
C GLY A 502 -0.41 3.51 15.60
N ARG A 503 -1.45 3.00 14.95
CA ARG A 503 -2.05 3.57 13.73
C ARG A 503 -3.57 3.52 13.81
N LEU A 504 -4.27 4.19 12.91
CA LEU A 504 -5.75 4.23 12.91
C LEU A 504 -6.41 2.84 12.87
N ALA A 505 -5.80 1.88 12.16
CA ALA A 505 -6.25 0.49 12.11
C ALA A 505 -6.33 -0.22 13.48
N ASP A 506 -5.64 0.30 14.49
CA ASP A 506 -5.58 -0.28 15.84
C ASP A 506 -6.76 0.14 16.73
N VAL A 507 -7.55 1.13 16.30
CA VAL A 507 -8.65 1.71 17.06
C VAL A 507 -9.80 0.71 17.25
N ALA A 508 -10.26 0.07 16.17
CA ALA A 508 -11.35 -0.91 16.27
C ALA A 508 -11.01 -2.11 17.17
N PRO A 509 -9.84 -2.78 17.04
CA PRO A 509 -9.41 -3.81 17.99
C PRO A 509 -9.40 -3.35 19.44
N THR A 510 -8.94 -2.12 19.70
CA THR A 510 -8.93 -1.51 21.04
C THR A 510 -10.34 -1.33 21.60
N LEU A 511 -11.28 -0.82 20.79
CA LEU A 511 -12.68 -0.65 21.19
C LEU A 511 -13.37 -1.99 21.46
N LEU A 512 -13.13 -3.01 20.61
CA LEU A 512 -13.65 -4.36 20.84
C LEU A 512 -13.10 -4.95 22.14
N GLY A 513 -11.80 -4.80 22.38
CA GLY A 513 -11.17 -5.24 23.62
C GLY A 513 -11.74 -4.55 24.87
N LEU A 514 -12.09 -3.26 24.78
CA LEU A 514 -12.79 -2.54 25.86
C LEU A 514 -14.20 -3.06 26.11
N MET A 515 -14.86 -3.58 25.06
CA MET A 515 -16.19 -4.21 25.14
C MET A 515 -16.14 -5.69 25.54
N GLY A 516 -14.94 -6.27 25.72
CA GLY A 516 -14.76 -7.71 25.96
C GLY A 516 -15.09 -8.58 24.74
N LEU A 517 -15.02 -8.02 23.54
CA LEU A 517 -15.24 -8.71 22.26
C LEU A 517 -13.90 -9.03 21.58
N LEU A 518 -13.87 -10.14 20.85
CA LEU A 518 -12.70 -10.51 20.05
C LEU A 518 -12.76 -9.83 18.67
N PRO A 519 -11.65 -9.27 18.17
CA PRO A 519 -11.53 -8.85 16.78
C PRO A 519 -11.77 -10.02 15.81
N SER A 520 -12.27 -9.70 14.62
CA SER A 520 -12.35 -10.67 13.53
C SER A 520 -10.95 -11.03 13.02
N SER A 521 -10.80 -12.18 12.37
CA SER A 521 -9.52 -12.60 11.78
C SER A 521 -8.98 -11.64 10.74
N GLU A 522 -9.86 -10.86 10.11
CA GLU A 522 -9.47 -9.93 9.07
C GLU A 522 -9.07 -8.55 9.61
N MET A 523 -9.37 -8.24 10.88
CA MET A 523 -8.80 -7.08 11.58
C MET A 523 -7.34 -7.36 11.93
N THR A 524 -6.43 -6.83 11.11
CA THR A 524 -4.98 -7.00 11.32
C THR A 524 -4.35 -5.92 12.20
N GLY A 525 -5.13 -4.91 12.62
CA GLY A 525 -4.71 -3.98 13.67
C GLY A 525 -4.63 -4.68 15.03
N ALA A 526 -3.88 -4.09 15.96
CA ALA A 526 -3.67 -4.66 17.29
C ALA A 526 -4.20 -3.74 18.38
N ASP A 527 -4.81 -4.30 19.43
CA ASP A 527 -5.24 -3.55 20.61
C ASP A 527 -4.06 -2.69 21.14
N LEU A 528 -4.34 -1.42 21.39
CA LEU A 528 -3.35 -0.45 21.85
C LEU A 528 -3.02 -0.65 23.32
N ARG A 529 -3.92 -1.25 24.10
CA ARG A 529 -3.74 -1.48 25.53
C ARG A 529 -2.72 -2.59 25.75
N GLN A 530 -1.70 -2.30 26.54
CA GLN A 530 -0.77 -3.32 27.03
C GLN A 530 -1.39 -4.02 28.24
N SER A 531 -1.29 -5.34 28.27
CA SER A 531 -1.73 -6.12 29.43
C SER A 531 -0.85 -5.77 30.62
N THR A 532 -1.44 -5.32 31.72
CA THR A 532 -0.73 -5.25 33.00
C THR A 532 -0.37 -6.70 33.41
N PRO A 533 0.88 -7.00 33.78
CA PRO A 533 1.23 -8.33 34.30
C PRO A 533 0.38 -8.61 35.55
N GLY A 534 -0.64 -9.46 35.44
CA GLY A 534 -1.47 -9.84 36.59
C GLY A 534 -2.94 -10.24 36.34
N GLN A 535 -3.50 -10.04 35.14
CA GLN A 535 -4.90 -10.42 34.88
C GLN A 535 -5.15 -11.02 33.48
N ALA A 536 -4.32 -11.98 33.06
CA ALA A 536 -4.67 -12.88 31.97
C ALA A 536 -4.90 -14.28 32.54
N SER A 537 -6.11 -14.79 32.38
CA SER A 537 -6.47 -16.18 32.67
C SER A 537 -5.54 -17.12 31.90
N ASP A 538 -4.97 -18.09 32.62
CA ASP A 538 -4.23 -19.24 32.10
C ASP A 538 -4.92 -19.85 30.86
N LYS A 539 -4.32 -19.62 29.68
CA LYS A 539 -4.19 -20.55 28.54
C LYS A 539 -3.77 -19.82 27.26
N ALA A 540 -2.51 -19.38 27.23
CA ALA A 540 -1.73 -19.36 26.01
C ALA A 540 -0.38 -19.96 26.39
N ALA A 541 0.07 -20.98 25.67
CA ALA A 541 1.37 -21.58 25.89
C ALA A 541 2.45 -20.52 25.58
N THR A 542 2.89 -19.80 26.61
CA THR A 542 4.03 -18.89 26.55
C THR A 542 5.26 -19.73 26.27
N LEU A 543 5.85 -19.53 25.09
CA LEU A 543 7.23 -19.95 24.80
C LEU A 543 8.15 -19.32 25.85
N ALA A 544 9.18 -20.06 26.26
CA ALA A 544 10.06 -19.65 27.35
C ALA A 544 10.70 -18.26 27.08
N PRO A 545 11.00 -17.45 28.11
CA PRO A 545 11.41 -16.05 27.96
C PRO A 545 12.61 -15.81 27.01
N GLY A 546 13.51 -16.78 26.85
CA GLY A 546 14.66 -16.68 25.94
C GLY A 546 14.36 -17.02 24.46
N THR A 547 13.20 -17.62 24.16
CA THR A 547 12.86 -18.11 22.82
C THR A 547 12.46 -16.98 21.87
N GLN A 548 11.78 -15.94 22.36
CA GLN A 548 11.41 -14.78 21.55
C GLN A 548 12.63 -13.91 21.20
N GLU A 549 13.58 -13.77 22.13
CA GLU A 549 14.84 -13.04 21.86
C GLU A 549 15.72 -13.76 20.85
N LEU A 550 15.76 -15.10 20.90
CA LEU A 550 16.48 -15.93 19.93
C LEU A 550 15.86 -15.83 18.53
N VAL A 551 14.52 -15.88 18.41
CA VAL A 551 13.81 -15.71 17.13
C VAL A 551 14.09 -14.33 16.54
N ALA A 552 13.99 -13.26 17.33
CA ALA A 552 14.30 -11.90 16.86
C ALA A 552 15.77 -11.72 16.46
N ALA A 553 16.70 -12.41 17.14
CA ALA A 553 18.12 -12.40 16.77
C ALA A 553 18.38 -13.16 15.46
N LEU A 554 17.70 -14.28 15.23
CA LEU A 554 17.78 -15.07 14.00
C LEU A 554 17.16 -14.34 12.80
N GLU A 555 16.00 -13.69 12.97
CA GLU A 555 15.39 -12.84 11.94
C GLU A 555 16.30 -11.68 11.55
N LYS A 556 17.00 -11.10 12.54
CA LYS A 556 17.97 -10.03 12.30
C LYS A 556 19.24 -10.54 11.62
N ALA A 557 19.69 -11.75 11.94
CA ALA A 557 20.78 -12.42 11.23
C ALA A 557 20.42 -12.65 9.75
N LEU A 558 19.20 -13.14 9.51
CA LEU A 558 18.66 -13.38 8.16
C LEU A 558 18.61 -12.07 7.34
N ALA A 559 18.13 -10.97 7.94
CA ALA A 559 18.10 -9.66 7.31
C ALA A 559 19.50 -9.11 6.97
N LEU A 560 20.52 -9.39 7.81
CA LEU A 560 21.92 -9.00 7.56
C LEU A 560 22.57 -9.78 6.40
N THR A 561 22.22 -11.05 6.21
CA THR A 561 22.60 -11.83 5.01
C THR A 561 21.96 -11.28 3.74
N THR A 562 20.71 -10.83 3.79
CA THR A 562 20.01 -10.24 2.63
C THR A 562 20.58 -8.85 2.27
N ALA A 563 20.96 -8.06 3.29
CA ALA A 563 21.69 -6.80 3.09
C ALA A 563 23.10 -7.03 2.50
N SER A 564 23.75 -8.16 2.82
CA SER A 564 25.02 -8.55 2.20
C SER A 564 24.87 -8.81 0.69
N ASN A 565 23.74 -9.35 0.22
CA ASN A 565 23.47 -9.53 -1.21
C ASN A 565 23.24 -8.21 -1.96
N THR A 566 22.62 -7.22 -1.31
CA THR A 566 22.45 -5.86 -1.88
C THR A 566 23.81 -5.14 -1.93
N PHE A 567 24.65 -5.37 -0.93
CA PHE A 567 26.03 -4.89 -0.88
C PHE A 567 26.90 -5.46 -2.02
N TYR A 568 26.81 -6.75 -2.34
CA TYR A 568 27.53 -7.36 -3.46
C TYR A 568 27.09 -6.79 -4.82
N ALA A 569 25.78 -6.51 -4.97
CA ALA A 569 25.27 -5.84 -6.18
C ALA A 569 25.79 -4.40 -6.32
N MET A 570 25.84 -3.63 -5.22
CA MET A 570 26.35 -2.25 -5.25
C MET A 570 27.87 -2.17 -5.43
N ALA A 571 28.64 -3.11 -4.88
CA ALA A 571 30.09 -3.21 -5.11
C ALA A 571 30.42 -3.60 -6.55
N ALA A 572 29.61 -4.45 -7.19
CA ALA A 572 29.72 -4.76 -8.61
C ALA A 572 29.44 -3.54 -9.51
N VAL A 573 28.52 -2.66 -9.11
CA VAL A 573 28.26 -1.37 -9.80
C VAL A 573 29.41 -0.37 -9.60
N ALA A 574 30.02 -0.31 -8.40
CA ALA A 574 31.14 0.59 -8.11
C ALA A 574 32.46 0.20 -8.80
N ALA A 575 32.59 -1.06 -9.25
CA ALA A 575 33.74 -1.56 -10.01
C ALA A 575 33.66 -1.27 -11.53
N ASP A 576 32.61 -0.56 -11.98
CA ASP A 576 32.47 -0.12 -13.36
C ASP A 576 33.47 1.00 -13.69
N SER A 577 34.04 0.94 -14.88
CA SER A 577 35.13 1.77 -15.37
C SER A 577 34.81 3.27 -15.47
N GLU A 578 33.55 3.66 -15.27
CA GLU A 578 33.07 5.05 -15.29
C GLU A 578 33.19 5.79 -13.93
N PHE A 579 33.54 5.12 -12.83
CA PHE A 579 33.63 5.71 -11.48
C PHE A 579 35.08 5.88 -10.95
N GLN A 580 36.03 6.26 -11.82
CA GLN A 580 37.47 6.31 -11.49
C GLN A 580 37.89 7.32 -10.40
N ASP A 581 37.03 8.27 -10.03
CA ASP A 581 37.38 9.36 -9.11
C ASP A 581 36.90 9.17 -7.66
N LEU A 582 36.14 8.11 -7.36
CA LEU A 582 35.85 7.76 -5.97
C LEU A 582 37.02 6.94 -5.43
N ASN A 583 37.50 7.25 -4.22
CA ASN A 583 38.43 6.39 -3.49
C ASN A 583 37.63 5.17 -2.97
N VAL A 584 37.20 4.32 -3.91
CA VAL A 584 36.34 3.15 -3.71
C VAL A 584 36.91 2.24 -2.62
N ARG A 585 38.24 2.23 -2.46
CA ARG A 585 38.94 1.48 -1.42
C ARG A 585 38.59 1.95 0.01
N ASP A 586 38.48 3.26 0.23
CA ASP A 586 38.12 3.82 1.54
C ASP A 586 36.64 3.61 1.85
N VAL A 587 35.77 3.77 0.84
CA VAL A 587 34.33 3.50 0.97
C VAL A 587 34.08 2.03 1.28
N LEU A 588 34.76 1.11 0.58
CA LEU A 588 34.68 -0.33 0.84
C LEU A 588 35.25 -0.69 2.22
N HIS A 589 36.34 -0.04 2.65
CA HIS A 589 36.93 -0.26 3.96
C HIS A 589 35.99 0.20 5.10
N ASP A 590 35.40 1.39 4.99
CA ASP A 590 34.48 1.93 6.00
C ASP A 590 33.17 1.13 6.06
N LEU A 591 32.66 0.67 4.91
CA LEU A 591 31.50 -0.22 4.88
C LEU A 591 31.80 -1.59 5.48
N ALA A 592 32.97 -2.17 5.17
CA ALA A 592 33.39 -3.45 5.73
C ALA A 592 33.55 -3.35 7.26
N ALA A 593 34.12 -2.24 7.75
CA ALA A 593 34.25 -1.98 9.19
C ALA A 593 32.89 -1.80 9.88
N ALA A 594 31.95 -1.10 9.25
CA ALA A 594 30.59 -0.91 9.78
C ALA A 594 29.81 -2.24 9.84
N GLN A 595 29.94 -3.08 8.81
CA GLN A 595 29.33 -4.42 8.81
C GLN A 595 29.95 -5.35 9.85
N ASP A 596 31.27 -5.33 10.00
CA ASP A 596 31.97 -6.13 11.01
C ASP A 596 31.60 -5.72 12.45
N ALA A 597 31.35 -4.42 12.68
CA ALA A 597 30.81 -3.93 13.95
C ALA A 597 29.38 -4.41 14.20
N GLN A 598 28.50 -4.42 13.19
CA GLN A 598 27.15 -4.95 13.30
C GLN A 598 27.13 -6.47 13.53
N ARG A 599 28.04 -7.23 12.88
CA ARG A 599 28.21 -8.67 13.07
C ARG A 599 28.67 -9.01 14.49
N ARG A 600 29.63 -8.26 15.04
CA ARG A 600 30.06 -8.40 16.44
C ARG A 600 28.91 -8.16 17.42
N GLN A 601 28.14 -7.10 17.23
CA GLN A 601 26.99 -6.79 18.07
C GLN A 601 25.90 -7.88 18.00
N LEU A 602 25.70 -8.48 16.82
CA LEU A 602 24.78 -9.61 16.65
C LEU A 602 25.28 -10.87 17.35
N ARG A 603 26.58 -11.19 17.23
CA ARG A 603 27.21 -12.33 17.91
C ARG A 603 27.04 -12.22 19.42
N ASP A 604 27.34 -11.06 19.99
CA ASP A 604 27.19 -10.82 21.43
C ASP A 604 25.73 -11.01 21.89
N ARG A 605 24.76 -10.57 21.08
CA ARG A 605 23.32 -10.76 21.36
C ARG A 605 22.87 -12.22 21.23
N LEU A 606 23.37 -12.96 20.24
CA LEU A 606 23.10 -14.40 20.11
C LEU A 606 23.69 -15.19 21.27
N GLN A 607 24.87 -14.80 21.74
CA GLN A 607 25.53 -15.43 22.88
C GLN A 607 24.81 -15.14 24.20
N GLN A 608 24.36 -13.88 24.40
CA GLN A 608 23.52 -13.49 25.54
C GLN A 608 22.16 -14.18 25.52
N ALA A 609 21.51 -14.25 24.36
CA ALA A 609 20.24 -14.95 24.20
C ALA A 609 20.41 -16.46 24.45
N GLY A 610 21.46 -17.09 23.91
CA GLY A 610 21.77 -18.51 24.13
C GLY A 610 21.98 -18.85 25.61
N ALA A 611 22.73 -18.02 26.34
CA ALA A 611 22.92 -18.16 27.78
C ALA A 611 21.59 -18.01 28.55
N ALA A 612 20.70 -17.09 28.12
CA ALA A 612 19.39 -16.88 28.72
C ALA A 612 18.41 -18.07 28.53
N VAL A 613 18.63 -18.92 27.52
CA VAL A 613 17.88 -20.18 27.31
C VAL A 613 18.58 -21.41 27.87
N GLY A 614 19.70 -21.25 28.59
CA GLY A 614 20.41 -22.33 29.28
C GLY A 614 21.32 -23.19 28.39
N LEU A 615 21.81 -22.67 27.25
CA LEU A 615 22.61 -23.42 26.26
C LEU A 615 24.12 -23.41 26.56
N ASP A 616 24.52 -23.35 27.83
CA ASP A 616 25.93 -23.39 28.23
C ASP A 616 26.28 -24.78 28.78
N ASN A 617 26.73 -25.66 27.89
CA ASN A 617 27.31 -26.99 28.10
C ASN A 617 26.39 -28.21 27.96
N GLU A 618 27.02 -29.27 27.45
CA GLU A 618 26.48 -30.53 26.98
C GLU A 618 25.69 -31.32 28.05
N ASP A 619 24.76 -32.13 27.52
CA ASP A 619 24.03 -33.25 28.13
C ASP A 619 22.85 -32.98 29.08
N GLU A 620 21.76 -33.70 28.78
CA GLU A 620 20.52 -33.91 29.55
C GLU A 620 19.43 -32.81 29.52
N PHE A 621 18.59 -32.81 28.47
CA PHE A 621 17.21 -32.33 28.62
C PHE A 621 16.13 -33.12 27.84
N PHE A 622 16.45 -34.25 27.22
CA PHE A 622 15.45 -35.09 26.53
C PHE A 622 15.43 -36.53 27.06
N ALA A 623 14.79 -36.71 28.21
CA ALA A 623 14.28 -38.02 28.62
C ALA A 623 12.86 -37.85 29.19
N GLY A 624 11.86 -37.94 28.30
CA GLY A 624 10.46 -38.02 28.73
C GLY A 624 9.44 -37.71 27.64
N GLY A 625 8.97 -38.73 26.93
CA GLY A 625 7.59 -38.79 26.44
C GLY A 625 7.32 -38.41 24.99
N ASP A 626 7.44 -39.43 24.13
CA ASP A 626 6.70 -39.72 22.90
C ASP A 626 6.65 -38.76 21.69
N ALA A 627 7.20 -39.30 20.60
CA ALA A 627 6.90 -39.11 19.18
C ALA A 627 7.37 -37.82 18.47
N ARG A 628 8.59 -37.86 17.92
CA ARG A 628 8.92 -37.13 16.68
C ARG A 628 8.82 -38.07 15.47
N PRO A 629 8.16 -37.68 14.37
CA PRO A 629 8.38 -38.34 13.09
C PRO A 629 9.78 -37.98 12.57
N ALA A 630 10.48 -38.98 12.07
CA ALA A 630 11.78 -38.83 11.42
C ALA A 630 11.61 -38.13 10.06
N ASN A 631 11.71 -36.80 10.05
CA ASN A 631 12.39 -36.01 9.01
C ASN A 631 12.40 -34.53 9.43
N THR A 632 13.60 -33.95 9.39
CA THR A 632 13.93 -32.51 9.42
C THR A 632 13.42 -31.69 10.61
N ALA A 633 14.21 -31.66 11.68
CA ALA A 633 14.28 -30.49 12.57
C ALA A 633 15.71 -30.42 13.12
N LEU A 634 16.54 -29.53 12.57
CA LEU A 634 17.88 -29.23 13.09
C LEU A 634 17.75 -28.73 14.54
N SER A 635 18.65 -29.16 15.41
CA SER A 635 18.76 -28.64 16.77
C SER A 635 19.23 -27.18 16.73
N ILE A 636 18.86 -26.37 17.74
CA ILE A 636 19.25 -24.96 17.84
C ILE A 636 20.79 -24.80 17.80
N ALA A 637 21.54 -25.76 18.34
CA ALA A 637 23.00 -25.78 18.27
C ALA A 637 23.52 -25.98 16.83
N GLU A 638 22.86 -26.82 16.03
CA GLU A 638 23.19 -27.02 14.61
C GLU A 638 22.83 -25.79 13.76
N ILE A 639 21.74 -25.09 14.09
CA ILE A 639 21.34 -23.83 13.44
C ILE A 639 22.37 -22.72 13.73
N ILE A 640 22.80 -22.59 14.99
CA ILE A 640 23.85 -21.63 15.38
C ILE A 640 25.18 -22.00 14.73
N GLY A 641 25.55 -23.28 14.67
CA GLY A 641 26.76 -23.76 13.99
C GLY A 641 26.75 -23.45 12.49
N ALA A 642 25.64 -23.72 11.80
CA ALA A 642 25.48 -23.40 10.38
C ALA A 642 25.60 -21.89 10.10
N ALA A 643 24.97 -21.06 10.94
CA ALA A 643 25.08 -19.60 10.84
C ALA A 643 26.52 -19.10 11.06
N GLN A 644 27.25 -19.69 12.00
CA GLN A 644 28.66 -19.37 12.27
C GLN A 644 29.61 -19.84 11.16
N GLU A 645 29.35 -20.97 10.50
CA GLU A 645 30.14 -21.43 9.36
C GLU A 645 29.92 -20.56 8.11
N LEU A 646 28.67 -20.15 7.85
CA LEU A 646 28.32 -19.15 6.83
C LEU A 646 29.04 -17.82 7.09
N GLU A 647 29.05 -17.36 8.35
CA GLU A 647 29.78 -16.15 8.77
C GLU A 647 31.29 -16.26 8.53
N ARG A 648 31.91 -17.40 8.87
CA ARG A 648 33.35 -17.65 8.64
C ARG A 648 33.71 -17.66 7.16
N GLY A 649 32.87 -18.25 6.31
CA GLY A 649 33.05 -18.26 4.86
C GLY A 649 33.02 -16.86 4.24
N ASP A 650 32.14 -15.98 4.73
CA ASP A 650 32.01 -14.61 4.23
C ASP A 650 33.11 -13.68 4.73
N VAL A 651 33.53 -13.82 5.99
CA VAL A 651 34.61 -13.00 6.59
C VAL A 651 35.97 -13.31 5.97
N ALA A 652 36.30 -14.59 5.75
CA ALA A 652 37.55 -14.98 5.10
C ALA A 652 37.64 -14.46 3.65
N THR A 653 36.50 -14.34 2.98
CA THR A 653 36.41 -13.89 1.58
C THR A 653 36.45 -12.35 1.47
N LEU A 654 35.82 -11.63 2.41
CA LEU A 654 35.99 -10.17 2.56
C LEU A 654 37.44 -9.80 2.89
N GLN A 655 38.12 -10.58 3.72
CA GLN A 655 39.55 -10.42 3.99
C GLN A 655 40.39 -10.71 2.73
N ALA A 656 40.07 -11.74 1.95
CA ALA A 656 40.74 -12.02 0.68
C ALA A 656 40.57 -10.87 -0.33
N ALA A 657 39.36 -10.35 -0.51
CA ALA A 657 39.07 -9.23 -1.43
C ALA A 657 39.72 -7.91 -1.00
N THR A 658 39.83 -7.64 0.31
CA THR A 658 40.51 -6.45 0.84
C THR A 658 42.04 -6.54 0.80
N THR A 659 42.59 -7.76 0.74
CA THR A 659 44.03 -8.01 0.54
C THR A 659 44.46 -8.21 -0.92
N ALA A 660 43.52 -8.22 -1.88
CA ALA A 660 43.81 -8.33 -3.30
C ALA A 660 44.70 -7.17 -3.79
N ALA A 661 45.70 -7.49 -4.62
CA ALA A 661 46.68 -6.51 -5.08
C ALA A 661 46.12 -5.64 -6.21
N THR A 662 45.13 -6.14 -6.95
CA THR A 662 44.50 -5.49 -8.10
C THR A 662 42.97 -5.59 -8.09
N LEU A 663 42.29 -4.67 -8.80
CA LEU A 663 40.83 -4.63 -8.92
C LEU A 663 40.26 -5.87 -9.65
N ASP A 664 40.99 -6.43 -10.62
CA ASP A 664 40.57 -7.62 -11.36
C ASP A 664 40.60 -8.89 -10.48
N GLU A 665 41.54 -8.99 -9.54
CA GLU A 665 41.59 -10.08 -8.56
C GLU A 665 40.42 -9.99 -7.58
N ALA A 666 40.09 -8.79 -7.10
CA ALA A 666 38.91 -8.58 -6.26
C ALA A 666 37.62 -8.96 -7.02
N ARG A 667 37.52 -8.60 -8.30
CA ARG A 667 36.38 -8.92 -9.18
C ARG A 667 36.19 -10.43 -9.37
N GLN A 668 37.26 -11.19 -9.62
CA GLN A 668 37.18 -12.65 -9.74
C GLN A 668 36.68 -13.32 -8.45
N VAL A 669 37.07 -12.80 -7.29
CA VAL A 669 36.59 -13.29 -5.99
C VAL A 669 35.09 -13.03 -5.82
N PHE A 670 34.57 -11.90 -6.30
CA PHE A 670 33.15 -11.57 -6.24
C PHE A 670 32.30 -12.36 -7.26
N GLU A 671 32.82 -12.64 -8.46
CA GLU A 671 32.12 -13.45 -9.48
C GLU A 671 31.92 -14.91 -9.01
N GLN A 672 32.94 -15.52 -8.38
CA GLN A 672 32.82 -16.87 -7.79
C GLN A 672 31.79 -16.94 -6.65
N LEU A 673 31.54 -15.83 -5.98
CA LEU A 673 30.59 -15.70 -4.89
C LEU A 673 29.15 -15.65 -5.40
N ALA A 674 28.90 -14.88 -6.47
CA ALA A 674 27.59 -14.77 -7.11
C ALA A 674 27.06 -16.14 -7.57
N ASP A 675 27.96 -16.99 -8.08
CA ASP A 675 27.64 -18.35 -8.52
C ASP A 675 27.32 -19.31 -7.36
N ALA A 676 27.80 -19.03 -6.13
CA ALA A 676 27.54 -19.83 -4.94
C ALA A 676 26.28 -19.42 -4.15
N VAL A 677 25.68 -18.26 -4.47
CA VAL A 677 24.48 -17.74 -3.80
C VAL A 677 23.28 -18.70 -3.85
N PRO A 678 22.96 -19.34 -4.99
CA PRO A 678 21.79 -20.22 -5.07
C PRO A 678 21.92 -21.47 -4.18
N SER A 679 23.11 -22.07 -4.08
CA SER A 679 23.32 -23.26 -3.23
C SER A 679 23.26 -22.92 -1.74
N ARG A 680 23.72 -21.72 -1.37
CA ARG A 680 23.64 -21.22 0.01
C ARG A 680 22.20 -20.85 0.39
N GLN A 681 21.44 -20.24 -0.51
CA GLN A 681 20.01 -20.00 -0.31
C GLN A 681 19.22 -21.30 -0.12
N GLN A 682 19.58 -22.38 -0.83
CA GLN A 682 18.99 -23.71 -0.60
C GLN A 682 19.36 -24.32 0.76
N GLN A 683 20.62 -24.17 1.22
CA GLN A 683 21.00 -24.59 2.58
C GLN A 683 20.25 -23.80 3.66
N LEU A 684 20.04 -22.51 3.45
CA LEU A 684 19.28 -21.63 4.35
C LEU A 684 17.79 -21.98 4.40
N ALA A 685 17.17 -22.30 3.26
CA ALA A 685 15.75 -22.67 3.20
C ALA A 685 15.43 -23.86 4.12
N GLY A 686 16.31 -24.87 4.17
CA GLY A 686 16.17 -26.04 5.05
C GLY A 686 16.46 -25.80 6.53
N VAL A 687 17.02 -24.64 6.89
CA VAL A 687 17.26 -24.21 8.29
C VAL A 687 16.07 -23.38 8.81
N THR A 688 15.39 -22.64 7.93
CA THR A 688 14.20 -21.81 8.25
C THR A 688 12.88 -22.57 8.36
N THR A 689 12.71 -23.68 7.62
CA THR A 689 11.57 -24.62 7.78
C THR A 689 11.82 -25.59 8.91
#